data_AF-A0A316AJA4-F1
#
_entry.id   AF-A0A316AJA4-F1
#
_cell.length_a   1.000
_cell.length_b   1.000
_cell.length_c   1.000
_cell.angle_alpha   90.00
_cell.angle_beta   90.00
_cell.angle_gamma   90.00
#
_symmetry.space_group_name_H-M   'P 1'
#
loop_
_entity.id
_entity.type
_entity.pdbx_description
1 polymer ?
#
loop_
_entity_poly.entity_id
_entity_poly.type
_entity_poly.pdbx_seq_one_letter_code
_entity_poly.pdbx_strand_id
1 'polypeptide(L)'
;MAKYFAVLLLFLGSQGFAQKITEHLTATIIGSGSPKYSTERSGPSVLISYKKTQILVDMGNGTQANLNKNNTKIKGIDGFLFTHHHLDHNEEFAPIFIQSLLGGNKSIVAGPKQTTGIVDHIFGIYEEDIEYRLSRSGRGLKDVKPNFDAKNLTGTASFFIGDVRVTYTPVHHTIATLAYRFDVGKESIVISGDLTYSESLPILAKDADYLIIDSGGAIELDSKRNAIPARNTGNRTPNKEKAHVNLAESALMAKEANVKNLVLTHFNFDQVDEAATTSALRAHYTGTVLYAHDLMTLPLQQEVHSHDGVSHAHHNEHLPEIKNSSKETLSLKNKVSITEDKQHDLRIIKSNAIPNHTVGLFPTKGNPNKIAEQQKVYTLDLTPELASNITYVYDLGIDRGKPSYVFGVAINGVKFEPSANEYFKNKETNQPNYEWPLEPLSDEVNLGEDYNNAHVQPNGEYHYHGTPTGLVATFDSNKMTLVGWAADGFPMYYKMGYQDPMNPASEVVQLKSSYVLKRGERPGDGISAPNGAYSGKYVRDYEYHIGSGDLDECNGRTGVTPEFPGGTYYYVVSDEFPSASRCFKGTPSDDFEIGGGRNRTGQNQPQKKNPQPAEGRTSNRAPSFTDLLKRMDFNQDKKISESEAQGNLKENFKNRDRNKDGYITEEEMTRNSRP
;
A
#
# COMPACT_ATOMS: atom_id res chain seq x y z
N MET A 1 -35.27 -59.88 -24.94
CA MET A 1 -35.58 -58.43 -24.87
C MET A 1 -34.42 -57.70 -24.19
N ALA A 2 -34.27 -56.43 -24.53
CA ALA A 2 -33.05 -55.64 -24.54
C ALA A 2 -32.31 -55.44 -23.20
N LYS A 3 -30.98 -55.28 -23.34
CA LYS A 3 -29.97 -54.84 -22.36
C LYS A 3 -30.27 -53.44 -21.82
N TYR A 4 -30.03 -53.20 -20.53
CA TYR A 4 -29.42 -51.95 -20.02
C TYR A 4 -28.67 -52.24 -18.71
N PHE A 5 -27.33 -52.23 -18.79
CA PHE A 5 -26.43 -52.16 -17.64
C PHE A 5 -26.15 -50.67 -17.41
N ALA A 6 -26.61 -50.11 -16.30
CA ALA A 6 -26.22 -48.77 -15.87
C ALA A 6 -24.95 -48.87 -15.01
N VAL A 7 -23.81 -48.51 -15.59
CA VAL A 7 -22.56 -48.30 -14.87
C VAL A 7 -22.63 -46.89 -14.26
N LEU A 8 -22.78 -46.80 -12.94
CA LEU A 8 -22.65 -45.55 -12.20
C LEU A 8 -21.15 -45.31 -11.92
N LEU A 9 -20.49 -44.54 -12.79
CA LEU A 9 -19.14 -44.03 -12.54
C LEU A 9 -19.23 -42.87 -11.54
N LEU A 10 -19.01 -43.19 -10.25
CA LEU A 10 -18.70 -42.20 -9.22
C LEU A 10 -17.29 -41.65 -9.48
N PHE A 11 -17.22 -40.53 -10.23
CA PHE A 11 -16.04 -39.68 -10.21
C PHE A 11 -16.01 -38.94 -8.86
N LEU A 12 -15.42 -39.58 -7.85
CA LEU A 12 -14.84 -38.88 -6.72
C LEU A 12 -13.64 -38.09 -7.26
N GLY A 13 -13.90 -36.85 -7.71
CA GLY A 13 -12.87 -35.88 -7.96
C GLY A 13 -12.19 -35.55 -6.64
N SER A 14 -11.13 -36.27 -6.30
CA SER A 14 -10.14 -35.77 -5.37
C SER A 14 -9.55 -34.53 -6.01
N GLN A 15 -9.95 -33.35 -5.54
CA GLN A 15 -9.16 -32.15 -5.76
C GLN A 15 -7.83 -32.39 -5.02
N GLY A 16 -6.86 -32.94 -5.74
CA GLY A 16 -5.48 -32.91 -5.33
C GLY A 16 -5.07 -31.45 -5.27
N PHE A 17 -4.98 -30.91 -4.05
CA PHE A 17 -4.36 -29.62 -3.80
C PHE A 17 -2.88 -29.72 -4.20
N ALA A 18 -2.59 -29.41 -5.46
CA ALA A 18 -1.24 -29.32 -5.97
C ALA A 18 -0.57 -28.09 -5.33
N GLN A 19 0.52 -28.33 -4.63
CA GLN A 19 1.42 -27.28 -4.16
C GLN A 19 1.93 -26.51 -5.37
N LYS A 20 1.81 -25.17 -5.35
CA LYS A 20 2.24 -24.29 -6.43
C LYS A 20 3.73 -24.54 -6.70
N ILE A 21 4.05 -25.13 -7.85
CA ILE A 21 5.45 -25.38 -8.25
C ILE A 21 6.01 -24.03 -8.70
N THR A 22 7.08 -23.56 -8.05
CA THR A 22 7.74 -22.30 -8.45
C THR A 22 8.79 -22.61 -9.52
N GLU A 23 8.73 -21.95 -10.67
CA GLU A 23 9.79 -22.07 -11.69
C GLU A 23 10.98 -21.13 -11.43
N HIS A 24 10.87 -20.29 -10.40
CA HIS A 24 11.87 -19.32 -9.94
C HIS A 24 12.29 -19.60 -8.49
N LEU A 25 13.53 -19.26 -8.15
CA LEU A 25 14.04 -19.26 -6.78
C LEU A 25 13.34 -18.14 -5.99
N THR A 26 12.61 -18.53 -4.95
CA THR A 26 11.90 -17.58 -4.09
C THR A 26 12.33 -17.69 -2.63
N ALA A 27 12.29 -16.59 -1.90
CA ALA A 27 12.41 -16.55 -0.44
C ALA A 27 11.16 -15.92 0.17
N THR A 28 10.40 -16.70 0.94
CA THR A 28 9.31 -16.18 1.76
C THR A 28 9.82 -15.91 3.17
N ILE A 29 9.74 -14.67 3.63
CA ILE A 29 10.04 -14.29 5.01
C ILE A 29 8.96 -14.89 5.90
N ILE A 30 9.23 -15.98 6.57
CA ILE A 30 8.26 -16.62 7.47
C ILE A 30 8.16 -15.83 8.78
N GLY A 31 9.26 -15.25 9.25
CA GLY A 31 9.27 -14.34 10.40
C GLY A 31 10.38 -13.30 10.28
N SER A 32 10.03 -12.06 10.61
CA SER A 32 10.85 -10.86 10.42
C SER A 32 11.28 -10.17 11.72
N GLY A 33 10.83 -10.68 12.86
CA GLY A 33 11.07 -10.15 14.19
C GLY A 33 12.39 -10.64 14.78
N SER A 34 12.54 -10.47 16.08
CA SER A 34 13.76 -10.74 16.85
C SER A 34 13.41 -11.50 18.15
N PRO A 35 14.31 -11.64 19.15
CA PRO A 35 13.96 -12.29 20.41
C PRO A 35 12.81 -11.63 21.18
N LYS A 36 12.47 -10.38 20.87
CA LYS A 36 11.32 -9.71 21.49
C LYS A 36 10.04 -10.23 20.86
N TYR A 37 9.25 -10.97 21.66
CA TYR A 37 7.92 -11.42 21.27
C TYR A 37 7.07 -10.26 20.72
N SER A 38 6.46 -10.48 19.57
CA SER A 38 5.53 -9.56 18.90
C SER A 38 4.35 -10.34 18.33
N THR A 39 3.16 -9.72 18.35
CA THR A 39 1.98 -10.25 17.66
C THR A 39 2.01 -9.98 16.15
N GLU A 40 2.83 -9.01 15.73
CA GLU A 40 2.94 -8.55 14.35
C GLU A 40 4.12 -9.18 13.61
N ARG A 41 5.18 -9.55 14.33
CA ARG A 41 6.42 -10.10 13.76
C ARG A 41 6.84 -11.36 14.50
N SER A 42 6.77 -12.49 13.80
CA SER A 42 7.32 -13.77 14.25
C SER A 42 8.84 -13.72 14.27
N GLY A 43 9.48 -14.53 15.12
CA GLY A 43 10.93 -14.64 15.19
C GLY A 43 11.57 -15.08 13.86
N PRO A 44 12.88 -14.88 13.69
CA PRO A 44 13.57 -15.08 12.42
C PRO A 44 13.29 -16.44 11.76
N SER A 45 12.79 -16.40 10.52
CA SER A 45 12.63 -17.58 9.69
C SER A 45 12.42 -17.20 8.22
N VAL A 46 13.07 -17.92 7.30
CA VAL A 46 12.93 -17.71 5.85
C VAL A 46 12.77 -19.05 5.14
N LEU A 47 11.73 -19.19 4.32
CA LEU A 47 11.49 -20.36 3.48
C LEU A 47 12.00 -20.10 2.06
N ILE A 48 13.09 -20.77 1.68
CA ILE A 48 13.57 -20.84 0.30
C ILE A 48 12.80 -21.93 -0.45
N SER A 49 12.24 -21.57 -1.60
CA SER A 49 11.50 -22.50 -2.46
C SER A 49 11.98 -22.44 -3.91
N TYR A 50 12.16 -23.61 -4.51
CA TYR A 50 12.39 -23.76 -5.95
C TYR A 50 11.79 -25.08 -6.43
N LYS A 51 10.85 -25.02 -7.39
CA LYS A 51 10.03 -26.15 -7.86
C LYS A 51 9.32 -26.84 -6.70
N LYS A 52 9.83 -28.00 -6.30
CA LYS A 52 9.34 -28.81 -5.17
C LYS A 52 10.28 -28.77 -3.97
N THR A 53 11.47 -28.21 -4.14
CA THR A 53 12.47 -28.12 -3.08
C THR A 53 12.09 -27.01 -2.12
N GLN A 54 12.00 -27.34 -0.84
CA GLN A 54 11.72 -26.39 0.25
C GLN A 54 12.81 -26.46 1.31
N ILE A 55 13.42 -25.32 1.62
CA ILE A 55 14.50 -25.19 2.61
C ILE A 55 14.09 -24.09 3.59
N LEU A 56 13.94 -24.43 4.87
CA LEU A 56 13.63 -23.50 5.93
C LEU A 56 14.92 -23.08 6.63
N VAL A 57 15.17 -21.78 6.71
CA VAL A 57 16.35 -21.19 7.35
C VAL A 57 15.89 -20.46 8.60
N ASP A 58 16.36 -20.91 9.76
CA ASP A 58 15.92 -20.51 11.09
C ASP A 58 14.42 -20.74 11.36
N MET A 59 14.08 -20.94 12.63
CA MET A 59 12.78 -21.41 13.10
C MET A 59 12.39 -20.75 14.43
N GLY A 60 12.33 -19.42 14.47
CA GLY A 60 11.90 -18.65 15.64
C GLY A 60 10.42 -18.80 16.03
N ASN A 61 10.02 -18.21 17.16
CA ASN A 61 8.62 -18.20 17.59
C ASN A 61 7.67 -17.69 16.51
N GLY A 62 6.53 -18.37 16.30
CA GLY A 62 5.54 -18.02 15.30
C GLY A 62 5.74 -18.68 13.93
N THR A 63 6.88 -19.36 13.71
CA THR A 63 7.22 -20.01 12.44
C THR A 63 6.13 -20.98 11.97
N GLN A 64 5.63 -21.89 12.81
CA GLN A 64 4.59 -22.85 12.43
C GLN A 64 3.28 -22.16 12.05
N ALA A 65 2.89 -21.10 12.77
CA ALA A 65 1.68 -20.35 12.47
C ALA A 65 1.77 -19.72 11.08
N ASN A 66 2.92 -19.13 10.75
CA ASN A 66 3.14 -18.49 9.45
C ASN A 66 3.38 -19.51 8.32
N LEU A 67 4.02 -20.64 8.57
CA LEU A 67 4.07 -21.75 7.60
C LEU A 67 2.67 -22.26 7.25
N ASN A 68 1.77 -22.36 8.25
CA ASN A 68 0.37 -22.72 8.02
C ASN A 68 -0.38 -21.65 7.20
N LYS A 69 -0.22 -20.35 7.52
CA LYS A 69 -0.78 -19.25 6.72
C LYS A 69 -0.28 -19.28 5.28
N ASN A 70 1.01 -19.60 5.08
CA ASN A 70 1.64 -19.76 3.76
C ASN A 70 1.28 -21.10 3.07
N ASN A 71 0.37 -21.91 3.62
CA ASN A 71 0.00 -23.23 3.11
C ASN A 71 1.20 -24.19 2.90
N THR A 72 2.28 -24.00 3.65
CA THR A 72 3.49 -24.82 3.55
C THR A 72 3.35 -26.08 4.41
N LYS A 73 3.51 -27.24 3.77
CA LYS A 73 3.45 -28.53 4.47
C LYS A 73 4.82 -28.86 5.04
N ILE A 74 4.96 -28.80 6.36
CA ILE A 74 6.23 -29.13 7.06
C ILE A 74 6.78 -30.52 6.69
N LYS A 75 5.88 -31.50 6.43
CA LYS A 75 6.26 -32.85 5.95
C LYS A 75 6.95 -32.88 4.59
N GLY A 76 6.89 -31.77 3.85
CA GLY A 76 7.47 -31.59 2.52
C GLY A 76 8.77 -30.80 2.52
N ILE A 77 9.29 -30.37 3.67
CA ILE A 77 10.53 -29.59 3.76
C ILE A 77 11.76 -30.50 3.61
N ASP A 78 12.64 -30.17 2.68
CA ASP A 78 13.84 -30.94 2.32
C ASP A 78 15.09 -30.46 3.06
N GLY A 79 15.08 -29.26 3.62
CA GLY A 79 16.21 -28.69 4.35
C GLY A 79 15.80 -27.85 5.53
N PHE A 80 16.47 -28.04 6.66
CA PHE A 80 16.39 -27.20 7.85
C PHE A 80 17.79 -26.66 8.13
N LEU A 81 17.98 -25.36 7.90
CA LEU A 81 19.28 -24.70 8.04
C LEU A 81 19.25 -23.75 9.23
N PHE A 82 20.29 -23.79 10.07
CA PHE A 82 20.49 -22.81 11.15
C PHE A 82 21.58 -21.84 10.77
N THR A 83 21.33 -20.54 10.91
CA THR A 83 22.39 -19.53 10.89
C THR A 83 23.22 -19.66 12.16
N HIS A 84 22.57 -19.71 13.32
CA HIS A 84 23.17 -19.89 14.64
C HIS A 84 22.18 -20.41 15.69
N HIS A 85 22.68 -20.71 16.89
CA HIS A 85 21.91 -21.34 17.97
C HIS A 85 21.52 -20.36 19.09
N HIS A 86 21.16 -19.12 18.76
CA HIS A 86 20.37 -18.29 19.67
C HIS A 86 18.92 -18.75 19.69
N LEU A 87 18.26 -18.55 20.83
CA LEU A 87 16.96 -19.12 21.11
C LEU A 87 15.91 -18.67 20.08
N ASP A 88 15.87 -17.39 19.77
CA ASP A 88 14.92 -16.77 18.84
C ASP A 88 15.05 -17.26 17.39
N HIS A 89 16.13 -17.96 17.02
CA HIS A 89 16.27 -18.62 15.71
C HIS A 89 15.89 -20.11 15.76
N ASN A 90 15.59 -20.67 16.94
CA ASN A 90 15.50 -22.12 17.17
C ASN A 90 14.23 -22.57 17.92
N GLU A 91 13.47 -21.65 18.52
CA GLU A 91 12.34 -21.91 19.43
C GLU A 91 11.31 -22.93 18.91
N GLU A 92 11.03 -22.93 17.61
CA GLU A 92 10.05 -23.84 17.01
C GLU A 92 10.68 -25.02 16.26
N PHE A 93 12.00 -25.21 16.34
CA PHE A 93 12.65 -26.30 15.62
C PHE A 93 12.15 -27.68 16.06
N ALA A 94 12.09 -27.96 17.37
CA ALA A 94 11.69 -29.27 17.87
C ALA A 94 10.32 -29.74 17.35
N PRO A 95 9.22 -28.96 17.50
CA PRO A 95 7.92 -29.37 16.97
C PRO A 95 7.89 -29.47 15.44
N ILE A 96 8.56 -28.58 14.71
CA ILE A 96 8.66 -28.62 13.24
C ILE A 96 9.40 -29.90 12.80
N PHE A 97 10.55 -30.17 13.41
CA PHE A 97 11.36 -31.34 13.11
C PHE A 97 10.59 -32.64 13.37
N ILE A 98 9.93 -32.76 14.53
CA ILE A 98 9.09 -33.92 14.87
C ILE A 98 7.98 -34.10 13.83
N GLN A 99 7.32 -33.01 13.42
CA GLN A 99 6.28 -33.10 12.39
C GLN A 99 6.84 -33.51 11.03
N SER A 100 8.06 -33.08 10.68
CA SER A 100 8.74 -33.45 9.44
C SER A 100 9.08 -34.96 9.40
N LEU A 101 9.46 -35.57 10.53
CA LEU A 101 9.71 -37.01 10.66
C LEU A 101 8.49 -37.86 10.28
N LEU A 102 7.29 -37.31 10.45
CA LEU A 102 6.05 -37.99 10.08
C LEU A 102 5.79 -37.98 8.56
N GLY A 103 6.56 -37.20 7.80
CA GLY A 103 6.64 -37.25 6.34
C GLY A 103 7.41 -38.47 5.84
N GLY A 104 7.64 -38.54 4.52
CA GLY A 104 8.44 -39.59 3.89
C GLY A 104 9.65 -39.07 3.12
N ASN A 105 9.88 -37.76 3.16
CA ASN A 105 10.96 -37.11 2.42
C ASN A 105 12.30 -37.33 3.12
N LYS A 106 13.38 -37.30 2.35
CA LYS A 106 14.72 -37.15 2.90
C LYS A 106 14.97 -35.68 3.14
N SER A 107 15.49 -35.34 4.32
CA SER A 107 15.75 -33.96 4.68
C SER A 107 17.15 -33.80 5.27
N ILE A 108 17.76 -32.65 5.00
CA ILE A 108 19.05 -32.27 5.60
C ILE A 108 18.78 -31.33 6.77
N VAL A 109 19.48 -31.52 7.88
CA VAL A 109 19.53 -30.55 8.98
C VAL A 109 20.97 -30.05 9.10
N ALA A 110 21.23 -28.79 8.82
CA ALA A 110 22.61 -28.29 8.81
C ALA A 110 22.73 -26.91 9.45
N GLY A 111 23.86 -26.65 10.09
CA GLY A 111 24.07 -25.41 10.83
C GLY A 111 25.45 -25.39 11.46
N PRO A 112 25.75 -24.41 12.32
CA PRO A 112 27.03 -24.37 13.00
C PRO A 112 27.20 -25.55 13.97
N LYS A 113 28.33 -25.53 14.70
CA LYS A 113 28.59 -26.47 15.79
C LYS A 113 27.33 -26.61 16.67
N GLN A 114 27.10 -27.82 17.18
CA GLN A 114 25.93 -28.24 17.99
C GLN A 114 24.65 -28.60 17.24
N THR A 115 24.54 -28.36 15.92
CA THR A 115 23.36 -28.78 15.13
C THR A 115 23.06 -30.26 15.24
N THR A 116 24.06 -31.14 15.10
CA THR A 116 23.85 -32.60 15.25
C THR A 116 23.41 -32.96 16.66
N GLY A 117 24.00 -32.29 17.66
CA GLY A 117 23.66 -32.50 19.06
C GLY A 117 22.19 -32.14 19.35
N ILE A 118 21.69 -31.03 18.82
CA ILE A 118 20.28 -30.64 19.00
C ILE A 118 19.34 -31.72 18.46
N VAL A 119 19.62 -32.25 17.26
CA VAL A 119 18.84 -33.33 16.65
C VAL A 119 18.87 -34.58 17.53
N ASP A 120 20.04 -35.01 18.00
CA ASP A 120 20.19 -36.17 18.87
C ASP A 120 19.42 -36.00 20.19
N HIS A 121 19.45 -34.81 20.78
CA HIS A 121 18.71 -34.52 22.01
C HIS A 121 17.20 -34.48 21.78
N ILE A 122 16.70 -33.96 20.65
CA ILE A 122 15.27 -34.03 20.31
C ILE A 122 14.83 -35.48 20.18
N PHE A 123 15.61 -36.33 19.50
CA PHE A 123 15.32 -37.76 19.45
C PHE A 123 15.29 -38.41 20.82
N GLY A 124 16.22 -38.07 21.72
CA GLY A 124 16.26 -38.64 23.07
C GLY A 124 15.13 -38.14 23.98
N ILE A 125 14.85 -36.84 23.96
CA ILE A 125 13.81 -36.21 24.82
C ILE A 125 12.40 -36.64 24.37
N TYR A 126 12.16 -36.72 23.07
CA TYR A 126 10.85 -37.01 22.48
C TYR A 126 10.73 -38.42 21.90
N GLU A 127 11.62 -39.36 22.28
CA GLU A 127 11.64 -40.73 21.74
C GLU A 127 10.25 -41.39 21.77
N GLU A 128 9.60 -41.37 22.94
CA GLU A 128 8.29 -41.99 23.17
C GLU A 128 7.18 -41.35 22.32
N ASP A 129 7.14 -40.02 22.22
CA ASP A 129 6.13 -39.30 21.44
C ASP A 129 6.35 -39.51 19.93
N ILE A 130 7.59 -39.49 19.46
CA ILE A 130 7.92 -39.74 18.05
C ILE A 130 7.55 -41.18 17.67
N GLU A 131 7.91 -42.18 18.48
CA GLU A 131 7.54 -43.58 18.25
C GLU A 131 6.01 -43.76 18.23
N TYR A 132 5.30 -43.20 19.21
CA TYR A 132 3.84 -43.24 19.24
C TYR A 132 3.23 -42.68 17.95
N ARG A 133 3.69 -41.51 17.49
CA ARG A 133 3.15 -40.88 16.27
C ARG A 133 3.44 -41.70 15.01
N LEU A 134 4.64 -42.24 14.89
CA LEU A 134 5.04 -43.07 13.74
C LEU A 134 4.26 -44.39 13.70
N SER A 135 3.99 -44.99 14.87
CA SER A 135 3.26 -46.27 14.99
C SER A 135 1.87 -46.24 14.35
N ARG A 136 1.22 -45.05 14.32
CA ARG A 136 -0.08 -44.84 13.64
C ARG A 136 -0.03 -45.09 12.13
N SER A 137 1.17 -45.10 11.55
CA SER A 137 1.44 -45.42 10.15
C SER A 137 2.23 -46.72 9.97
N GLY A 138 2.39 -47.53 11.02
CA GLY A 138 3.17 -48.77 11.00
C GLY A 138 4.69 -48.57 10.89
N ARG A 139 5.19 -47.36 11.22
CA ARG A 139 6.61 -47.01 11.20
C ARG A 139 7.13 -46.80 12.63
N GLY A 140 8.44 -46.83 12.81
CA GLY A 140 9.14 -46.41 14.02
C GLY A 140 10.40 -45.59 13.72
N LEU A 141 11.16 -45.20 14.75
CA LEU A 141 12.33 -44.33 14.62
C LEU A 141 13.38 -44.87 13.66
N LYS A 142 13.58 -46.20 13.67
CA LYS A 142 14.51 -46.88 12.75
C LYS A 142 14.18 -46.66 11.27
N ASP A 143 12.91 -46.41 10.95
CA ASP A 143 12.44 -46.24 9.57
C ASP A 143 12.63 -44.80 9.08
N VAL A 144 12.68 -43.82 10.00
CA VAL A 144 12.78 -42.40 9.65
C VAL A 144 14.16 -41.80 9.89
N LYS A 145 14.92 -42.27 10.90
CA LYS A 145 16.29 -41.78 11.17
C LYS A 145 17.18 -41.79 9.91
N PRO A 146 17.17 -42.81 9.05
CA PRO A 146 17.98 -42.82 7.82
C PRO A 146 17.59 -41.76 6.77
N ASN A 147 16.41 -41.15 6.89
CA ASN A 147 15.96 -40.10 5.98
C ASN A 147 16.47 -38.72 6.38
N PHE A 148 17.09 -38.58 7.56
CA PHE A 148 17.62 -37.31 8.05
C PHE A 148 19.14 -37.32 8.12
N ASP A 149 19.75 -36.32 7.50
CA ASP A 149 21.19 -36.15 7.47
C ASP A 149 21.55 -34.85 8.21
N ALA A 150 21.96 -34.98 9.46
CA ALA A 150 22.33 -33.86 10.32
C ALA A 150 23.82 -33.53 10.22
N LYS A 151 24.18 -32.26 10.02
CA LYS A 151 25.56 -31.81 9.79
C LYS A 151 25.93 -30.57 10.58
N ASN A 152 27.09 -30.61 11.21
CA ASN A 152 27.76 -29.39 11.66
C ASN A 152 28.61 -28.87 10.51
N LEU A 153 28.32 -27.66 10.06
CA LEU A 153 29.01 -26.94 9.01
C LEU A 153 30.15 -26.12 9.61
N THR A 154 31.29 -26.13 8.95
CA THR A 154 32.49 -25.36 9.33
C THR A 154 33.17 -24.81 8.08
N GLY A 155 33.87 -23.68 8.21
CA GLY A 155 34.53 -23.02 7.10
C GLY A 155 33.56 -22.56 6.01
N THR A 156 34.06 -22.43 4.79
CA THR A 156 33.29 -22.00 3.61
C THR A 156 33.22 -23.16 2.62
N ALA A 157 32.01 -23.60 2.28
CA ALA A 157 31.80 -24.69 1.32
C ALA A 157 30.41 -24.60 0.68
N SER A 158 30.10 -25.54 -0.22
CA SER A 158 28.80 -25.65 -0.86
C SER A 158 28.31 -27.09 -0.94
N PHE A 159 27.00 -27.28 -0.93
CA PHE A 159 26.31 -28.55 -1.16
C PHE A 159 24.98 -28.30 -1.88
N PHE A 160 24.25 -29.37 -2.23
CA PHE A 160 22.94 -29.26 -2.86
C PHE A 160 21.84 -29.79 -1.94
N ILE A 161 20.70 -29.11 -1.95
CA ILE A 161 19.42 -29.66 -1.48
C ILE A 161 18.49 -29.59 -2.70
N GLY A 162 18.07 -30.75 -3.22
CA GLY A 162 17.37 -30.82 -4.50
C GLY A 162 18.16 -30.14 -5.62
N ASP A 163 17.50 -29.22 -6.33
CA ASP A 163 18.11 -28.45 -7.42
C ASP A 163 18.80 -27.15 -6.95
N VAL A 164 18.75 -26.83 -5.65
CA VAL A 164 19.29 -25.57 -5.09
C VAL A 164 20.72 -25.77 -4.60
N ARG A 165 21.66 -24.98 -5.12
CA ARG A 165 23.03 -24.94 -4.59
C ARG A 165 23.07 -24.05 -3.36
N VAL A 166 23.44 -24.61 -2.22
CA VAL A 166 23.61 -23.90 -0.95
C VAL A 166 25.10 -23.71 -0.70
N THR A 167 25.56 -22.46 -0.66
CA THR A 167 26.92 -22.09 -0.26
C THR A 167 26.86 -21.38 1.09
N TYR A 168 27.78 -21.65 1.99
CA TYR A 168 27.80 -21.01 3.31
C TYR A 168 29.18 -20.50 3.67
N THR A 169 29.24 -19.50 4.55
CA THR A 169 30.49 -18.98 5.11
C THR A 169 30.29 -18.54 6.56
N PRO A 170 31.32 -18.59 7.42
CA PRO A 170 31.24 -18.03 8.76
C PRO A 170 31.18 -16.51 8.71
N VAL A 171 30.34 -15.92 9.55
CA VAL A 171 30.25 -14.47 9.78
C VAL A 171 30.45 -14.16 11.27
N HIS A 172 30.73 -12.90 11.59
CA HIS A 172 31.05 -12.49 12.96
C HIS A 172 29.79 -12.24 13.78
N HIS A 173 29.60 -12.99 14.86
CA HIS A 173 28.54 -12.77 15.84
C HIS A 173 28.98 -13.33 17.21
N THR A 174 28.16 -13.20 18.25
CA THR A 174 28.50 -13.60 19.63
C THR A 174 28.71 -15.11 19.78
N ILE A 175 28.14 -15.92 18.89
CA ILE A 175 28.35 -17.36 18.79
C ILE A 175 28.66 -17.76 17.34
N ALA A 176 29.06 -19.02 17.13
CA ALA A 176 29.34 -19.54 15.79
C ALA A 176 28.12 -19.35 14.88
N THR A 177 28.30 -18.56 13.82
CA THR A 177 27.22 -18.11 12.93
C THR A 177 27.63 -18.23 11.47
N LEU A 178 26.68 -18.64 10.64
CA LEU A 178 26.86 -18.87 9.21
C LEU A 178 25.87 -18.01 8.42
N ALA A 179 26.38 -17.40 7.35
CA ALA A 179 25.55 -16.86 6.28
C ALA A 179 25.40 -17.92 5.17
N TYR A 180 24.25 -17.92 4.50
CA TYR A 180 23.92 -18.84 3.41
C TYR A 180 23.62 -18.08 2.12
N ARG A 181 24.04 -18.65 0.98
CA ARG A 181 23.68 -18.26 -0.37
C ARG A 181 23.03 -19.42 -1.08
N PHE A 182 21.92 -19.14 -1.74
CA PHE A 182 21.13 -20.08 -2.53
C PHE A 182 21.23 -19.66 -3.98
N ASP A 183 21.70 -20.55 -4.85
CA ASP A 183 21.79 -20.30 -6.29
C ASP A 183 20.96 -21.32 -7.08
N VAL A 184 20.23 -20.83 -8.07
CA VAL A 184 19.58 -21.63 -9.12
C VAL A 184 19.73 -20.89 -10.45
N GLY A 185 20.42 -21.51 -11.41
CA GLY A 185 20.67 -20.87 -12.71
C GLY A 185 21.39 -19.53 -12.55
N LYS A 186 20.71 -18.42 -12.83
CA LYS A 186 21.23 -17.05 -12.67
C LYS A 186 20.65 -16.32 -11.44
N GLU A 187 19.73 -16.95 -10.72
CA GLU A 187 19.01 -16.36 -9.60
C GLU A 187 19.75 -16.68 -8.30
N SER A 188 19.86 -15.69 -7.42
CA SER A 188 20.58 -15.87 -6.16
C SER A 188 20.01 -15.06 -4.99
N ILE A 189 19.89 -15.72 -3.84
CA ILE A 189 19.41 -15.13 -2.58
C ILE A 189 20.41 -15.44 -1.48
N VAL A 190 20.71 -14.45 -0.65
CA VAL A 190 21.65 -14.57 0.48
C VAL A 190 20.94 -14.23 1.77
N ILE A 191 21.19 -14.99 2.83
CA ILE A 191 20.71 -14.75 4.20
C ILE A 191 21.94 -14.65 5.10
N SER A 192 22.10 -13.53 5.80
CA SER A 192 23.28 -13.30 6.64
C SER A 192 23.27 -14.04 7.97
N GLY A 193 22.08 -14.28 8.54
CA GLY A 193 21.93 -14.47 9.99
C GLY A 193 22.23 -13.19 10.75
N ASP A 194 22.35 -13.29 12.07
CA ASP A 194 22.77 -12.17 12.91
C ASP A 194 24.28 -11.98 12.78
N LEU A 195 24.73 -10.74 12.65
CA LEU A 195 26.14 -10.47 12.46
C LEU A 195 26.53 -9.06 12.86
N THR A 196 27.82 -8.88 13.11
CA THR A 196 28.54 -7.62 12.97
C THR A 196 29.21 -7.55 11.60
N TYR A 197 29.88 -6.44 11.28
CA TYR A 197 30.63 -6.34 10.03
C TYR A 197 31.55 -7.55 9.82
N SER A 198 31.44 -8.17 8.64
CA SER A 198 32.19 -9.37 8.29
C SER A 198 32.64 -9.31 6.84
N GLU A 199 33.96 -9.39 6.62
CA GLU A 199 34.57 -9.35 5.29
C GLU A 199 34.16 -10.54 4.40
N SER A 200 33.70 -11.63 5.01
CA SER A 200 33.26 -12.83 4.28
C SER A 200 31.87 -12.68 3.66
N LEU A 201 30.99 -11.84 4.23
CA LEU A 201 29.64 -11.69 3.72
C LEU A 201 29.61 -11.05 2.32
N PRO A 202 30.35 -9.95 2.03
CA PRO A 202 30.39 -9.40 0.69
C PRO A 202 30.93 -10.36 -0.37
N ILE A 203 31.87 -11.23 0.00
CA ILE A 203 32.42 -12.28 -0.88
C ILE A 203 31.35 -13.31 -1.19
N LEU A 204 30.62 -13.79 -0.18
CA LEU A 204 29.52 -14.73 -0.36
C LEU A 204 28.41 -14.09 -1.21
N ALA A 205 28.04 -12.85 -0.91
CA ALA A 205 26.91 -12.14 -1.50
C ALA A 205 27.22 -11.49 -2.86
N LYS A 206 28.41 -11.74 -3.41
CA LYS A 206 28.86 -11.08 -4.64
C LYS A 206 27.84 -11.25 -5.78
N ASP A 207 27.36 -10.10 -6.27
CA ASP A 207 26.38 -9.93 -7.35
C ASP A 207 25.06 -10.68 -7.12
N ALA A 208 24.68 -10.93 -5.86
CA ALA A 208 23.42 -11.57 -5.53
C ALA A 208 22.21 -10.68 -5.85
N ASP A 209 21.08 -11.30 -6.21
CA ASP A 209 19.85 -10.55 -6.50
C ASP A 209 19.25 -9.97 -5.21
N TYR A 210 19.27 -10.75 -4.12
CA TYR A 210 18.78 -10.33 -2.80
C TYR A 210 19.78 -10.68 -1.69
N LEU A 211 20.03 -9.72 -0.80
CA LEU A 211 20.72 -9.91 0.48
C LEU A 211 19.75 -9.62 1.63
N ILE A 212 19.27 -10.68 2.27
CA ILE A 212 18.46 -10.62 3.49
C ILE A 212 19.40 -10.53 4.67
N ILE A 213 19.38 -9.41 5.38
CA ILE A 213 20.33 -9.05 6.42
C ILE A 213 19.64 -8.55 7.69
N ASP A 214 20.30 -8.80 8.82
CA ASP A 214 20.05 -8.13 10.11
C ASP A 214 19.77 -6.63 9.93
N SER A 215 18.74 -6.14 10.63
CA SER A 215 18.19 -4.78 10.50
C SER A 215 19.21 -3.67 10.74
N GLY A 216 20.34 -3.95 11.38
CA GLY A 216 21.41 -2.99 11.54
C GLY A 216 21.03 -1.81 12.45
N GLY A 217 20.11 -2.02 13.39
CA GLY A 217 19.59 -0.93 14.20
C GLY A 217 18.76 0.07 13.38
N ALA A 218 17.92 -0.45 12.49
CA ALA A 218 16.87 0.31 11.82
C ALA A 218 16.12 1.24 12.79
N ILE A 219 15.60 2.34 12.25
CA ILE A 219 14.97 3.39 13.04
C ILE A 219 13.51 3.00 13.26
N GLU A 220 13.05 3.04 14.51
CA GLU A 220 11.65 2.77 14.87
C GLU A 220 10.80 4.03 14.61
N LEU A 221 9.64 3.82 13.97
CA LEU A 221 8.68 4.88 13.67
C LEU A 221 8.16 5.53 14.96
N ASP A 222 8.03 6.86 14.97
CA ASP A 222 7.59 7.65 16.13
C ASP A 222 8.44 7.50 17.40
N SER A 223 9.64 6.92 17.29
CA SER A 223 10.52 6.83 18.45
C SER A 223 10.86 8.25 18.93
N LYS A 224 10.42 8.60 20.13
CA LYS A 224 10.77 9.85 20.84
C LYS A 224 12.25 9.92 21.23
N ARG A 225 13.14 9.29 20.45
CA ARG A 225 14.53 9.69 20.41
C ARG A 225 14.54 11.05 19.73
N ASN A 226 14.30 12.08 20.53
CA ASN A 226 14.95 13.38 20.34
C ASN A 226 16.33 13.07 19.75
N ALA A 227 16.66 13.73 18.64
CA ALA A 227 18.04 13.91 18.25
C ALA A 227 18.77 14.47 19.47
N ILE A 228 19.29 13.59 20.33
CA ILE A 228 20.28 13.94 21.31
C ILE A 228 21.49 14.17 20.40
N PRO A 229 21.91 15.44 20.20
CA PRO A 229 23.18 15.68 19.56
C PRO A 229 24.19 14.90 20.39
N ALA A 230 25.04 14.10 19.74
CA ALA A 230 26.06 13.25 20.36
C ALA A 230 26.49 13.87 21.69
N ARG A 231 25.87 13.40 22.78
CA ARG A 231 26.13 13.99 24.08
C ARG A 231 27.53 13.51 24.38
N ASN A 232 28.45 14.47 24.44
CA ASN A 232 29.83 14.26 24.85
C ASN A 232 29.80 13.84 26.33
N THR A 233 29.31 12.64 26.62
CA THR A 233 29.38 12.01 27.92
C THR A 233 30.67 11.23 27.93
N GLY A 234 31.72 11.91 28.40
CA GLY A 234 32.88 11.20 28.92
C GLY A 234 32.45 10.09 29.88
N ASN A 235 33.19 8.99 29.83
CA ASN A 235 33.08 7.84 30.74
C ASN A 235 31.75 7.07 30.72
N ARG A 236 31.50 6.33 29.64
CA ARG A 236 30.88 4.99 29.76
C ARG A 236 31.91 3.94 29.36
N THR A 237 32.07 2.98 30.26
CA THR A 237 32.97 1.82 30.21
C THR A 237 33.08 1.19 28.81
N PRO A 238 34.29 0.97 28.27
CA PRO A 238 34.48 0.29 27.00
C PRO A 238 34.38 -1.22 27.26
N ASN A 239 33.20 -1.82 27.11
CA ASN A 239 33.01 -3.28 26.97
C ASN A 239 31.52 -3.67 26.93
N LYS A 240 30.75 -3.17 25.96
CA LYS A 240 29.65 -3.99 25.43
C LYS A 240 30.08 -4.40 24.04
N GLU A 241 30.44 -5.67 23.89
CA GLU A 241 30.69 -6.26 22.57
C GLU A 241 29.45 -5.99 21.71
N LYS A 242 29.67 -5.36 20.57
CA LYS A 242 28.63 -5.10 19.58
C LYS A 242 28.24 -6.46 18.98
N ALA A 243 26.98 -6.85 19.10
CA ALA A 243 26.50 -8.14 18.61
C ALA A 243 25.92 -8.08 17.18
N HIS A 244 25.40 -6.91 16.79
CA HIS A 244 24.70 -6.70 15.52
C HIS A 244 25.34 -5.57 14.72
N VAL A 245 25.14 -5.58 13.41
CA VAL A 245 25.54 -4.53 12.47
C VAL A 245 24.88 -3.20 12.84
N ASN A 246 25.43 -2.10 12.31
CA ASN A 246 24.67 -0.86 12.18
C ASN A 246 24.31 -0.60 10.71
N LEU A 247 23.41 0.35 10.44
CA LEU A 247 22.97 0.70 9.09
C LEU A 247 24.16 1.00 8.14
N ALA A 248 25.18 1.73 8.61
CA ALA A 248 26.34 2.04 7.78
C ALA A 248 27.12 0.79 7.36
N GLU A 249 27.31 -0.17 8.27
CA GLU A 249 27.96 -1.46 8.00
C GLU A 249 27.11 -2.34 7.08
N SER A 250 25.79 -2.42 7.29
CA SER A 250 24.89 -3.16 6.41
C SER A 250 24.93 -2.61 4.98
N ALA A 251 24.86 -1.28 4.84
CA ALA A 251 24.96 -0.60 3.55
C ALA A 251 26.35 -0.79 2.89
N LEU A 252 27.42 -0.74 3.68
CA LEU A 252 28.78 -0.96 3.16
C LEU A 252 28.95 -2.38 2.62
N MET A 253 28.55 -3.40 3.39
CA MET A 253 28.64 -4.80 2.93
C MET A 253 27.77 -5.04 1.69
N ALA A 254 26.57 -4.46 1.64
CA ALA A 254 25.70 -4.55 0.45
C ALA A 254 26.36 -3.91 -0.79
N LYS A 255 27.00 -2.75 -0.62
CA LYS A 255 27.73 -2.08 -1.71
C LYS A 255 28.94 -2.90 -2.17
N GLU A 256 29.76 -3.40 -1.25
CA GLU A 256 30.93 -4.22 -1.58
C GLU A 256 30.54 -5.51 -2.32
N ALA A 257 29.41 -6.10 -1.93
CA ALA A 257 28.82 -7.25 -2.59
C ALA A 257 28.22 -6.92 -3.97
N ASN A 258 27.96 -5.64 -4.28
CA ASN A 258 27.22 -5.21 -5.47
C ASN A 258 25.85 -5.91 -5.59
N VAL A 259 25.13 -6.02 -4.47
CA VAL A 259 23.77 -6.57 -4.50
C VAL A 259 22.76 -5.57 -5.02
N LYS A 260 21.72 -6.06 -5.68
CA LYS A 260 20.65 -5.22 -6.25
C LYS A 260 19.64 -4.82 -5.19
N ASN A 261 19.24 -5.77 -4.34
CA ASN A 261 18.22 -5.60 -3.33
C ASN A 261 18.76 -5.98 -1.95
N LEU A 262 18.78 -5.02 -1.03
CA LEU A 262 19.11 -5.18 0.38
C LEU A 262 17.80 -5.31 1.15
N VAL A 263 17.59 -6.40 1.86
CA VAL A 263 16.35 -6.69 2.59
C VAL A 263 16.66 -6.71 4.07
N LEU A 264 16.22 -5.70 4.81
CA LEU A 264 16.38 -5.65 6.26
C LEU A 264 15.33 -6.53 6.93
N THR A 265 15.75 -7.39 7.85
CA THR A 265 14.89 -8.25 8.69
C THR A 265 15.40 -8.20 10.14
N HIS A 266 14.89 -9.04 11.04
CA HIS A 266 15.32 -9.07 12.44
C HIS A 266 15.04 -7.75 13.19
N PHE A 267 13.77 -7.33 13.18
CA PHE A 267 13.36 -6.08 13.81
C PHE A 267 12.96 -6.29 15.27
N ASN A 268 13.47 -5.42 16.15
CA ASN A 268 13.13 -5.39 17.58
C ASN A 268 11.82 -4.63 17.89
N PHE A 269 11.12 -4.19 16.87
CA PHE A 269 9.93 -3.35 16.92
C PHE A 269 9.07 -3.60 15.67
N ASP A 270 7.79 -3.29 15.77
CA ASP A 270 6.84 -3.65 14.72
C ASP A 270 6.95 -2.69 13.53
N GLN A 271 7.17 -1.40 13.80
CA GLN A 271 7.10 -0.33 12.82
C GLN A 271 8.45 0.32 12.58
N VAL A 272 8.95 0.17 11.36
CA VAL A 272 10.20 0.79 10.90
C VAL A 272 9.88 2.17 10.31
N ASP A 273 10.66 3.17 10.68
CA ASP A 273 10.77 4.42 9.93
C ASP A 273 11.62 4.14 8.68
N GLU A 274 10.96 3.66 7.63
CA GLU A 274 11.60 3.28 6.37
C GLU A 274 12.32 4.46 5.72
N ALA A 275 11.74 5.67 5.81
CA ALA A 275 12.31 6.88 5.22
C ALA A 275 13.61 7.29 5.93
N ALA A 276 13.61 7.37 7.26
CA ALA A 276 14.80 7.71 8.03
C ALA A 276 15.85 6.60 7.93
N THR A 277 15.43 5.34 7.98
CA THR A 277 16.35 4.20 7.86
C THR A 277 16.99 4.15 6.48
N THR A 278 16.21 4.33 5.40
CA THR A 278 16.73 4.40 4.03
C THR A 278 17.68 5.57 3.88
N SER A 279 17.30 6.75 4.39
CA SER A 279 18.16 7.94 4.33
C SER A 279 19.53 7.70 4.97
N ALA A 280 19.59 6.96 6.09
CA ALA A 280 20.85 6.58 6.71
C ALA A 280 21.67 5.57 5.89
N LEU A 281 21.01 4.59 5.23
CA LEU A 281 21.66 3.60 4.36
C LEU A 281 22.21 4.23 3.07
N ARG A 282 21.56 5.27 2.54
CA ARG A 282 21.91 5.95 1.29
C ARG A 282 23.30 6.59 1.30
N ALA A 283 23.90 6.80 2.48
CA ALA A 283 25.30 7.21 2.62
C ALA A 283 26.29 6.23 1.97
N HIS A 284 25.96 4.93 1.95
CA HIS A 284 26.88 3.89 1.46
C HIS A 284 26.26 2.95 0.43
N TYR A 285 24.95 2.92 0.23
CA TYR A 285 24.30 1.97 -0.67
C TYR A 285 23.24 2.63 -1.56
N THR A 286 23.29 2.34 -2.87
CA THR A 286 22.41 2.93 -3.89
C THR A 286 21.39 1.93 -4.47
N GLY A 287 21.51 0.64 -4.14
CA GLY A 287 20.55 -0.37 -4.58
C GLY A 287 19.20 -0.26 -3.84
N THR A 288 18.26 -1.12 -4.21
CA THR A 288 16.94 -1.17 -3.60
C THR A 288 17.06 -1.58 -2.13
N VAL A 289 16.35 -0.89 -1.23
CA VAL A 289 16.21 -1.27 0.17
C VAL A 289 14.78 -1.73 0.40
N LEU A 290 14.62 -2.95 0.91
CA LEU A 290 13.34 -3.56 1.28
C LEU A 290 13.30 -3.76 2.79
N TYR A 291 12.12 -3.64 3.38
CA TYR A 291 11.87 -3.91 4.80
C TYR A 291 11.01 -5.16 4.91
N ALA A 292 11.61 -6.24 5.41
CA ALA A 292 10.94 -7.51 5.53
C ALA A 292 9.73 -7.39 6.48
N HIS A 293 8.61 -7.99 6.10
CA HIS A 293 7.50 -8.29 6.99
C HIS A 293 7.17 -9.78 6.87
N ASP A 294 6.49 -10.31 7.87
CA ASP A 294 6.04 -11.70 7.83
C ASP A 294 5.22 -11.97 6.56
N LEU A 295 5.46 -13.13 5.96
CA LEU A 295 4.89 -13.65 4.72
C LEU A 295 5.28 -12.90 3.43
N MET A 296 6.16 -11.90 3.50
CA MET A 296 6.74 -11.27 2.31
C MET A 296 7.46 -12.30 1.43
N THR A 297 7.22 -12.32 0.12
CA THR A 297 7.91 -13.23 -0.81
C THR A 297 8.78 -12.47 -1.82
N LEU A 298 10.02 -12.92 -1.96
CA LEU A 298 11.04 -12.42 -2.91
C LEU A 298 11.28 -13.46 -4.01
N PRO A 299 11.59 -13.07 -5.26
CA PRO A 299 11.43 -11.72 -5.79
C PRO A 299 9.98 -11.24 -5.66
N LEU A 300 9.81 -9.94 -5.46
CA LEU A 300 8.46 -9.34 -5.46
C LEU A 300 7.84 -9.62 -6.85
N GLN A 301 6.64 -10.20 -6.88
CA GLN A 301 5.94 -10.41 -8.15
C GLN A 301 5.76 -9.05 -8.85
N GLN A 302 6.03 -9.00 -10.17
CA GLN A 302 6.07 -7.75 -10.94
C GLN A 302 4.76 -6.96 -10.83
N GLU A 303 4.78 -5.92 -10.00
CA GLU A 303 4.56 -4.55 -10.45
C GLU A 303 5.88 -3.81 -10.20
N VAL A 304 6.67 -3.58 -11.25
CA VAL A 304 7.96 -2.87 -11.13
C VAL A 304 7.83 -1.56 -11.87
N HIS A 305 8.00 -0.44 -11.16
CA HIS A 305 9.19 0.42 -11.31
C HIS A 305 9.44 1.18 -10.00
N SER A 306 10.71 1.35 -9.67
CA SER A 306 11.24 1.98 -8.45
C SER A 306 11.63 3.41 -8.78
N HIS A 307 11.17 4.38 -7.98
CA HIS A 307 11.83 5.67 -7.85
C HIS A 307 12.16 5.90 -6.37
N ASP A 308 13.37 6.41 -6.16
CA ASP A 308 13.94 6.86 -4.87
C ASP A 308 14.37 5.78 -3.88
N GLY A 309 14.26 4.50 -4.25
CA GLY A 309 14.90 3.44 -3.50
C GLY A 309 14.35 3.27 -2.07
N VAL A 310 13.12 3.71 -1.84
CA VAL A 310 12.24 3.14 -0.83
C VAL A 310 11.21 2.32 -1.63
N SER A 311 11.28 1.00 -1.57
CA SER A 311 10.12 0.23 -2.01
C SER A 311 9.09 0.31 -0.90
N HIS A 312 7.96 0.95 -1.17
CA HIS A 312 6.79 0.70 -0.34
C HIS A 312 6.10 -0.56 -0.86
N ALA A 313 5.97 -1.56 0.01
CA ALA A 313 5.07 -2.66 -0.25
C ALA A 313 3.64 -2.12 -0.16
N HIS A 314 3.03 -1.83 -1.32
CA HIS A 314 1.59 -1.90 -1.40
C HIS A 314 1.25 -3.39 -1.30
N HIS A 315 0.74 -3.81 -0.14
CA HIS A 315 -0.02 -5.04 -0.05
C HIS A 315 -1.25 -4.90 -0.96
N ASN A 316 -1.08 -5.18 -2.25
CA ASN A 316 -2.16 -5.64 -3.12
C ASN A 316 -2.13 -7.18 -3.14
N GLU A 317 -2.13 -7.80 -1.95
CA GLU A 317 -2.54 -9.20 -1.80
C GLU A 317 -3.97 -9.26 -1.24
N HIS A 318 -4.88 -8.60 -1.95
CA HIS A 318 -6.25 -9.05 -2.20
C HIS A 318 -6.90 -8.00 -3.09
N LEU A 319 -6.57 -7.94 -4.39
CA LEU A 319 -7.56 -7.36 -5.30
C LEU A 319 -8.87 -8.13 -5.03
N PRO A 320 -10.00 -7.45 -4.70
CA PRO A 320 -11.25 -8.14 -4.49
C PRO A 320 -11.47 -8.98 -5.73
N GLU A 321 -11.86 -10.24 -5.55
CA GLU A 321 -12.14 -11.13 -6.66
C GLU A 321 -13.10 -10.41 -7.59
N ILE A 322 -12.60 -9.90 -8.73
CA ILE A 322 -13.39 -9.07 -9.64
C ILE A 322 -14.45 -9.99 -10.20
N LYS A 323 -15.64 -9.98 -9.57
CA LYS A 323 -16.73 -10.89 -9.90
C LYS A 323 -17.17 -10.71 -11.35
N ASN A 324 -16.88 -9.55 -11.94
CA ASN A 324 -17.10 -9.24 -13.33
C ASN A 324 -15.80 -9.00 -14.12
N SER A 325 -14.97 -10.05 -14.23
CA SER A 325 -13.70 -10.03 -14.98
C SER A 325 -13.86 -10.25 -16.49
N SER A 326 -15.10 -10.31 -16.99
CA SER A 326 -15.39 -10.49 -18.43
C SER A 326 -14.83 -9.33 -19.24
N LYS A 327 -14.42 -9.60 -20.49
CA LYS A 327 -13.92 -8.59 -21.44
C LYS A 327 -14.82 -8.54 -22.67
N GLU A 328 -15.99 -7.96 -22.52
CA GLU A 328 -17.00 -7.82 -23.56
C GLU A 328 -16.71 -6.60 -24.44
N THR A 329 -16.80 -6.81 -25.76
CA THR A 329 -16.77 -5.70 -26.71
C THR A 329 -18.19 -5.21 -26.94
N LEU A 330 -18.45 -3.93 -26.65
CA LEU A 330 -19.76 -3.34 -26.90
C LEU A 330 -20.06 -3.25 -28.41
N SER A 331 -21.31 -3.52 -28.77
CA SER A 331 -21.82 -3.23 -30.12
C SER A 331 -21.97 -1.72 -30.36
N LEU A 332 -22.23 -0.96 -29.29
CA LEU A 332 -22.24 0.49 -29.28
C LEU A 332 -20.83 1.03 -29.56
N LYS A 333 -20.74 2.13 -30.30
CA LYS A 333 -19.45 2.75 -30.67
C LYS A 333 -19.20 3.99 -29.84
N ASN A 334 -17.98 4.13 -29.32
CA ASN A 334 -17.54 5.36 -28.69
C ASN A 334 -17.64 6.54 -29.66
N LYS A 335 -18.22 7.65 -29.17
CA LYS A 335 -18.28 8.94 -29.87
C LYS A 335 -17.94 10.02 -28.87
N VAL A 336 -16.72 10.54 -28.98
CA VAL A 336 -16.24 11.66 -28.18
C VAL A 336 -15.62 12.71 -29.10
N SER A 337 -15.87 13.98 -28.81
CA SER A 337 -15.25 15.11 -29.47
C SER A 337 -14.80 16.11 -28.41
N ILE A 338 -13.51 16.44 -28.41
CA ILE A 338 -12.91 17.45 -27.55
C ILE A 338 -12.45 18.59 -28.47
N THR A 339 -13.01 19.78 -28.28
CA THR A 339 -12.71 20.96 -29.10
C THR A 339 -12.40 22.17 -28.22
N GLU A 340 -11.51 23.03 -28.68
CA GLU A 340 -11.13 24.27 -27.98
C GLU A 340 -11.77 25.48 -28.66
N ASP A 341 -12.45 26.30 -27.89
CA ASP A 341 -12.90 27.64 -28.27
C ASP A 341 -12.00 28.67 -27.59
N LYS A 342 -10.88 28.98 -28.24
CA LYS A 342 -9.88 29.93 -27.73
C LYS A 342 -10.38 31.37 -27.62
N GLN A 343 -11.49 31.72 -28.28
CA GLN A 343 -12.05 33.07 -28.20
C GLN A 343 -12.81 33.27 -26.89
N HIS A 344 -13.42 32.21 -26.38
CA HIS A 344 -14.20 32.22 -25.14
C HIS A 344 -13.49 31.52 -23.98
N ASP A 345 -12.27 31.03 -24.21
CA ASP A 345 -11.45 30.30 -23.24
C ASP A 345 -12.10 29.01 -22.73
N LEU A 346 -12.68 28.23 -23.65
CA LEU A 346 -13.45 27.04 -23.31
C LEU A 346 -12.89 25.78 -23.98
N ARG A 347 -12.87 24.68 -23.23
CA ARG A 347 -12.79 23.31 -23.75
C ARG A 347 -14.18 22.69 -23.73
N ILE A 348 -14.66 22.27 -24.89
CA ILE A 348 -15.98 21.66 -25.07
C ILE A 348 -15.82 20.17 -25.36
N ILE A 349 -16.40 19.32 -24.51
CA ILE A 349 -16.35 17.86 -24.61
C ILE A 349 -17.76 17.35 -24.87
N LYS A 350 -18.00 16.80 -26.06
CA LYS A 350 -19.25 16.12 -26.42
C LYS A 350 -19.04 14.62 -26.39
N SER A 351 -19.87 13.90 -25.65
CA SER A 351 -19.67 12.46 -25.43
C SER A 351 -20.99 11.69 -25.43
N ASN A 352 -20.96 10.48 -25.99
CA ASN A 352 -22.02 9.48 -25.79
C ASN A 352 -21.80 8.56 -24.58
N ALA A 353 -20.74 8.79 -23.79
CA ALA A 353 -20.36 8.04 -22.59
C ALA A 353 -20.19 6.52 -22.80
N ILE A 354 -19.86 6.10 -24.03
CA ILE A 354 -19.54 4.71 -24.34
C ILE A 354 -18.02 4.54 -24.34
N PRO A 355 -17.44 3.61 -23.58
CA PRO A 355 -15.98 3.40 -23.59
C PRO A 355 -15.50 2.88 -24.95
N ASN A 356 -14.25 3.17 -25.28
CA ASN A 356 -13.55 2.66 -26.46
C ASN A 356 -12.72 1.40 -26.18
N HIS A 357 -12.91 0.78 -25.02
CA HIS A 357 -12.26 -0.46 -24.58
C HIS A 357 -13.30 -1.50 -24.20
N THR A 358 -12.86 -2.73 -23.93
CA THR A 358 -13.73 -3.81 -23.44
C THR A 358 -14.27 -3.52 -22.05
N VAL A 359 -15.47 -4.00 -21.73
CA VAL A 359 -16.12 -3.81 -20.43
C VAL A 359 -16.45 -5.14 -19.79
N GLY A 360 -16.81 -5.13 -18.51
CA GLY A 360 -17.45 -6.27 -17.86
C GLY A 360 -18.79 -6.63 -18.49
N LEU A 361 -19.31 -7.80 -18.14
CA LEU A 361 -20.67 -8.18 -18.51
C LEU A 361 -21.65 -7.28 -17.75
N PHE A 362 -22.56 -6.61 -18.46
CA PHE A 362 -23.67 -5.88 -17.83
C PHE A 362 -24.97 -6.15 -18.61
N PRO A 363 -26.09 -6.47 -17.94
CA PRO A 363 -26.28 -6.49 -16.48
C PRO A 363 -25.75 -7.76 -15.78
N THR A 364 -25.49 -7.65 -14.48
CA THR A 364 -25.19 -8.76 -13.56
C THR A 364 -26.14 -8.74 -12.36
N LYS A 365 -26.03 -9.73 -11.46
CA LYS A 365 -26.74 -9.71 -10.17
C LYS A 365 -26.27 -8.55 -9.27
N GLY A 366 -24.98 -8.17 -9.34
CA GLY A 366 -24.40 -7.08 -8.55
C GLY A 366 -24.67 -5.70 -9.14
N ASN A 367 -24.84 -5.60 -10.46
CA ASN A 367 -25.26 -4.39 -11.14
C ASN A 367 -26.31 -4.73 -12.23
N PRO A 368 -27.61 -4.53 -11.97
CA PRO A 368 -28.67 -4.96 -12.88
C PRO A 368 -28.88 -4.03 -14.08
N ASN A 369 -28.05 -3.00 -14.25
CA ASN A 369 -28.23 -1.98 -15.27
C ASN A 369 -27.50 -2.35 -16.57
N LYS A 370 -28.02 -1.90 -17.71
CA LYS A 370 -27.45 -2.13 -19.04
C LYS A 370 -26.85 -0.84 -19.59
N ILE A 371 -25.66 -0.94 -20.19
CA ILE A 371 -24.98 0.19 -20.81
C ILE A 371 -25.80 0.74 -21.98
N ALA A 372 -25.97 2.06 -22.02
CA ALA A 372 -26.67 2.80 -23.07
C ALA A 372 -25.94 4.11 -23.41
N GLU A 373 -26.05 4.54 -24.68
CA GLU A 373 -25.52 5.85 -25.12
C GLU A 373 -26.19 6.98 -24.33
N GLN A 374 -25.37 7.96 -23.94
CA GLN A 374 -25.80 9.20 -23.32
C GLN A 374 -25.67 10.35 -24.33
N GLN A 375 -26.16 11.54 -23.95
CA GLN A 375 -25.86 12.78 -24.66
C GLN A 375 -25.32 13.78 -23.66
N LYS A 376 -23.98 13.91 -23.60
CA LYS A 376 -23.30 14.80 -22.68
C LYS A 376 -22.56 15.89 -23.43
N VAL A 377 -22.61 17.09 -22.88
CA VAL A 377 -21.80 18.23 -23.29
C VAL A 377 -21.23 18.81 -22.01
N TYR A 378 -19.91 18.88 -21.94
CA TYR A 378 -19.18 19.49 -20.84
C TYR A 378 -18.43 20.71 -21.35
N THR A 379 -18.50 21.79 -20.61
CA THR A 379 -17.77 23.02 -20.87
C THR A 379 -16.82 23.26 -19.71
N LEU A 380 -15.53 23.28 -20.01
CA LEU A 380 -14.44 23.44 -19.05
C LEU A 380 -13.65 24.69 -19.38
N ASP A 381 -13.02 25.27 -18.37
CA ASP A 381 -12.03 26.32 -18.58
C ASP A 381 -10.85 25.77 -19.40
N LEU A 382 -10.44 26.50 -20.44
CA LEU A 382 -9.30 26.14 -21.27
C LEU A 382 -7.98 26.59 -20.63
N THR A 383 -7.97 27.68 -19.86
CA THR A 383 -6.81 28.17 -19.11
C THR A 383 -7.09 28.27 -17.60
N PRO A 384 -7.30 27.12 -16.94
CA PRO A 384 -7.69 27.09 -15.52
C PRO A 384 -6.63 27.71 -14.61
N GLU A 385 -7.10 28.46 -13.62
CA GLU A 385 -6.27 29.06 -12.57
C GLU A 385 -6.48 28.37 -11.22
N LEU A 386 -5.45 28.40 -10.37
CA LEU A 386 -5.57 27.93 -8.98
C LEU A 386 -6.53 28.84 -8.20
N ALA A 387 -7.57 28.25 -7.63
CA ALA A 387 -8.48 28.90 -6.72
C ALA A 387 -7.84 29.13 -5.35
N SER A 388 -8.28 30.17 -4.65
CA SER A 388 -7.82 30.48 -3.28
C SER A 388 -8.31 29.49 -2.23
N ASN A 389 -9.35 28.72 -2.54
CA ASN A 389 -9.92 27.69 -1.67
C ASN A 389 -10.12 26.41 -2.45
N ILE A 390 -9.88 25.28 -1.79
CA ILE A 390 -10.14 23.94 -2.35
C ILE A 390 -11.66 23.70 -2.37
N THR A 391 -12.16 23.22 -3.51
CA THR A 391 -13.54 22.73 -3.62
C THR A 391 -13.54 21.21 -3.59
N TYR A 392 -14.29 20.58 -2.70
CA TYR A 392 -14.30 19.11 -2.61
C TYR A 392 -15.38 18.49 -3.52
N VAL A 393 -15.08 17.31 -4.06
CA VAL A 393 -16.06 16.44 -4.74
C VAL A 393 -17.16 16.05 -3.75
N TYR A 394 -16.78 15.78 -2.50
CA TYR A 394 -17.63 15.75 -1.31
C TYR A 394 -16.83 16.21 -0.10
N ASP A 395 -17.44 16.97 0.80
CA ASP A 395 -16.78 17.38 2.04
C ASP A 395 -17.27 16.50 3.22
N LEU A 396 -16.34 15.86 3.92
CA LEU A 396 -16.64 15.01 5.07
C LEU A 396 -17.06 15.79 6.33
N GLY A 397 -16.68 17.07 6.43
CA GLY A 397 -17.01 17.98 7.52
C GLY A 397 -18.19 18.92 7.23
N ILE A 398 -18.51 19.19 5.96
CA ILE A 398 -19.61 20.09 5.54
C ILE A 398 -20.80 19.30 4.99
N ASP A 399 -20.58 18.48 3.97
CA ASP A 399 -21.65 17.78 3.23
C ASP A 399 -21.87 16.34 3.71
N ARG A 400 -21.16 15.93 4.78
CA ARG A 400 -21.16 14.57 5.33
C ARG A 400 -20.93 13.54 4.22
N GLY A 401 -19.93 13.73 3.38
CA GLY A 401 -19.54 12.73 2.39
C GLY A 401 -20.53 12.51 1.23
N LYS A 402 -21.55 13.35 1.06
CA LYS A 402 -22.40 13.33 -0.15
C LYS A 402 -21.66 14.01 -1.31
N PRO A 403 -21.59 13.38 -2.49
CA PRO A 403 -20.93 13.97 -3.65
C PRO A 403 -21.76 15.12 -4.21
N SER A 404 -21.11 16.27 -4.33
CA SER A 404 -21.62 17.52 -4.92
C SER A 404 -21.20 17.68 -6.38
N TYR A 405 -20.11 17.02 -6.79
CA TYR A 405 -19.58 17.09 -8.15
C TYR A 405 -19.19 15.72 -8.70
N VAL A 406 -19.19 15.59 -10.03
CA VAL A 406 -18.43 14.58 -10.77
C VAL A 406 -17.01 15.10 -10.95
N PHE A 407 -15.98 14.27 -10.74
CA PHE A 407 -14.60 14.75 -10.72
C PHE A 407 -14.09 15.22 -12.09
N GLY A 408 -14.38 14.47 -13.15
CA GLY A 408 -13.87 14.79 -14.48
C GLY A 408 -14.33 13.83 -15.55
N VAL A 409 -13.76 13.96 -16.74
CA VAL A 409 -14.09 13.13 -17.90
C VAL A 409 -12.82 12.65 -18.60
N ALA A 410 -12.77 11.35 -18.87
CA ALA A 410 -11.67 10.72 -19.58
C ALA A 410 -11.62 11.15 -21.06
N ILE A 411 -10.47 10.94 -21.72
CA ILE A 411 -10.29 11.23 -23.15
C ILE A 411 -11.25 10.44 -24.06
N ASN A 412 -11.78 9.31 -23.59
CA ASN A 412 -12.80 8.55 -24.30
C ASN A 412 -14.23 9.05 -24.01
N GLY A 413 -14.40 10.08 -23.20
CA GLY A 413 -15.69 10.70 -22.90
C GLY A 413 -16.49 10.03 -21.78
N VAL A 414 -15.94 9.04 -21.07
CA VAL A 414 -16.56 8.44 -19.88
C VAL A 414 -16.14 9.22 -18.63
N LYS A 415 -17.07 9.49 -17.71
CA LYS A 415 -16.83 10.30 -16.51
C LYS A 415 -16.14 9.53 -15.39
N PHE A 416 -15.45 10.26 -14.52
CA PHE A 416 -14.91 9.80 -13.24
C PHE A 416 -15.83 10.25 -12.09
N GLU A 417 -16.43 9.30 -11.40
CA GLU A 417 -17.20 9.49 -10.17
C GLU A 417 -16.52 8.71 -9.05
N PRO A 418 -15.47 9.25 -8.39
CA PRO A 418 -14.66 8.47 -7.45
C PRO A 418 -15.34 8.20 -6.10
N SER A 419 -16.62 8.54 -5.96
CA SER A 419 -17.35 8.49 -4.69
C SER A 419 -18.46 7.46 -4.75
N ALA A 420 -18.59 6.64 -3.71
CA ALA A 420 -19.79 5.84 -3.53
C ALA A 420 -20.87 6.71 -2.88
N ASN A 421 -22.11 6.62 -3.37
CA ASN A 421 -23.27 7.13 -2.63
C ASN A 421 -23.80 6.06 -1.64
N GLU A 422 -22.89 5.30 -1.04
CA GLU A 422 -23.15 4.24 -0.07
C GLU A 422 -22.36 4.51 1.21
N TYR A 423 -22.97 4.20 2.35
CA TYR A 423 -22.49 4.62 3.66
C TYR A 423 -22.62 3.47 4.66
N PHE A 424 -21.91 3.56 5.79
CA PHE A 424 -22.25 2.76 6.96
C PHE A 424 -23.74 2.94 7.31
N LYS A 425 -24.47 1.84 7.50
CA LYS A 425 -25.88 1.88 7.92
C LYS A 425 -25.96 1.49 9.38
N ASN A 426 -26.72 2.28 10.14
CA ASN A 426 -26.98 1.98 11.53
C ASN A 426 -27.68 0.61 11.62
N LYS A 427 -27.14 -0.31 12.44
CA LYS A 427 -27.60 -1.72 12.45
C LYS A 427 -29.01 -1.90 13.02
N GLU A 428 -29.51 -0.94 13.79
CA GLU A 428 -30.82 -1.01 14.43
C GLU A 428 -31.89 -0.26 13.63
N THR A 429 -31.54 0.90 13.08
CA THR A 429 -32.50 1.81 12.39
C THR A 429 -32.40 1.77 10.87
N ASN A 430 -31.35 1.14 10.34
CA ASN A 430 -30.99 1.11 8.92
C ASN A 430 -30.76 2.51 8.30
N GLN A 431 -30.62 3.56 9.12
CA GLN A 431 -30.34 4.91 8.65
C GLN A 431 -28.86 5.05 8.24
N PRO A 432 -28.55 5.74 7.13
CA PRO A 432 -27.18 5.95 6.71
C PRO A 432 -26.44 6.91 7.65
N ASN A 433 -25.23 6.54 8.05
CA ASN A 433 -24.27 7.42 8.68
C ASN A 433 -23.37 8.03 7.59
N TYR A 434 -23.77 9.23 7.18
CA TYR A 434 -23.10 10.00 6.15
C TYR A 434 -21.63 10.34 6.46
N GLU A 435 -21.20 10.33 7.73
CA GLU A 435 -19.78 10.55 8.04
C GLU A 435 -18.89 9.42 7.55
N TRP A 436 -19.43 8.21 7.33
CA TRP A 436 -18.67 7.03 6.94
C TRP A 436 -19.10 6.52 5.55
N PRO A 437 -18.76 7.25 4.47
CA PRO A 437 -18.96 6.76 3.10
C PRO A 437 -18.00 5.60 2.81
N LEU A 438 -18.50 4.61 2.07
CA LEU A 438 -17.68 3.50 1.58
C LEU A 438 -16.68 3.98 0.54
N GLU A 439 -15.51 3.36 0.52
CA GLU A 439 -14.54 3.53 -0.56
C GLU A 439 -14.88 2.53 -1.69
N PRO A 440 -15.30 2.98 -2.88
CA PRO A 440 -15.72 2.11 -3.97
C PRO A 440 -14.74 1.00 -4.33
N LEU A 441 -13.44 1.29 -4.23
CA LEU A 441 -12.36 0.40 -4.66
C LEU A 441 -11.74 -0.39 -3.50
N SER A 442 -12.36 -0.38 -2.32
CA SER A 442 -11.92 -1.23 -1.22
C SER A 442 -12.30 -2.69 -1.46
N ASP A 443 -11.42 -3.60 -1.05
CA ASP A 443 -11.63 -5.05 -1.08
C ASP A 443 -12.86 -5.52 -0.29
N GLU A 444 -13.30 -4.71 0.68
CA GLU A 444 -14.48 -5.01 1.51
C GLU A 444 -15.80 -4.49 0.91
N VAL A 445 -15.72 -3.80 -0.21
CA VAL A 445 -16.84 -3.14 -0.89
C VAL A 445 -17.05 -3.81 -2.24
N ASN A 446 -18.31 -3.96 -2.63
CA ASN A 446 -18.67 -4.50 -3.93
C ASN A 446 -19.89 -3.77 -4.44
N LEU A 447 -19.69 -2.86 -5.40
CA LEU A 447 -20.73 -2.06 -6.05
C LEU A 447 -21.12 -2.66 -7.42
N GLY A 448 -20.63 -3.87 -7.71
CA GLY A 448 -20.82 -4.53 -9.01
C GLY A 448 -19.93 -3.96 -10.10
N GLU A 449 -18.79 -3.39 -9.73
CA GLU A 449 -17.73 -2.94 -10.63
C GLU A 449 -17.15 -4.06 -11.51
N ASP A 450 -16.71 -3.67 -12.70
CA ASP A 450 -15.91 -4.49 -13.59
C ASP A 450 -14.40 -4.24 -13.40
N TYR A 451 -13.58 -4.93 -14.20
CA TYR A 451 -12.13 -4.81 -14.15
C TYR A 451 -11.56 -3.44 -14.57
N ASN A 452 -12.41 -2.51 -15.03
CA ASN A 452 -12.03 -1.13 -15.30
C ASN A 452 -12.36 -0.20 -14.12
N ASN A 453 -12.63 -0.75 -12.94
CA ASN A 453 -13.07 0.01 -11.76
C ASN A 453 -14.34 0.81 -12.06
N ALA A 454 -15.25 0.26 -12.88
CA ALA A 454 -16.42 0.94 -13.40
C ALA A 454 -17.68 0.12 -13.31
N HIS A 455 -18.82 0.80 -13.27
CA HIS A 455 -20.12 0.16 -13.34
C HIS A 455 -21.15 1.03 -14.04
N VAL A 456 -22.39 0.55 -14.11
CA VAL A 456 -23.47 1.18 -14.87
C VAL A 456 -24.51 1.77 -13.92
N GLN A 457 -24.88 3.03 -14.15
CA GLN A 457 -25.96 3.71 -13.43
C GLN A 457 -27.35 3.24 -13.92
N PRO A 458 -28.44 3.48 -13.16
CA PRO A 458 -29.80 3.13 -13.58
C PRO A 458 -30.25 3.77 -14.91
N ASN A 459 -29.68 4.91 -15.30
CA ASN A 459 -29.92 5.55 -16.61
C ASN A 459 -29.12 4.93 -17.77
N GLY A 460 -28.33 3.89 -17.49
CA GLY A 460 -27.47 3.20 -18.45
C GLY A 460 -26.10 3.85 -18.69
N GLU A 461 -25.77 4.94 -17.99
CA GLU A 461 -24.46 5.60 -18.08
C GLU A 461 -23.39 4.73 -17.41
N TYR A 462 -22.33 4.40 -18.15
CA TYR A 462 -21.14 3.73 -17.62
C TYR A 462 -20.16 4.79 -17.10
N HIS A 463 -19.52 4.56 -15.95
CA HIS A 463 -18.59 5.51 -15.34
C HIS A 463 -17.50 4.83 -14.51
N TYR A 464 -16.35 5.49 -14.37
CA TYR A 464 -15.21 5.03 -13.59
C TYR A 464 -15.25 5.54 -12.16
N HIS A 465 -14.89 4.69 -11.20
CA HIS A 465 -14.53 5.08 -9.83
C HIS A 465 -13.02 5.27 -9.66
N GLY A 466 -12.21 4.68 -10.53
CA GLY A 466 -10.74 4.76 -10.49
C GLY A 466 -10.09 4.46 -11.84
N THR A 467 -8.89 3.91 -11.82
CA THR A 467 -8.10 3.61 -13.03
C THR A 467 -8.92 2.82 -14.07
N PRO A 468 -9.16 3.38 -15.27
CA PRO A 468 -9.88 2.68 -16.33
C PRO A 468 -8.93 1.71 -17.05
N THR A 469 -8.72 0.52 -16.47
CA THR A 469 -7.72 -0.48 -16.90
C THR A 469 -7.69 -0.70 -18.42
N GLY A 470 -8.85 -0.86 -19.05
CA GLY A 470 -8.96 -1.07 -20.50
C GLY A 470 -8.57 0.14 -21.35
N LEU A 471 -8.76 1.37 -20.85
CA LEU A 471 -8.31 2.59 -21.52
C LEU A 471 -6.78 2.71 -21.41
N VAL A 472 -6.24 2.58 -20.20
CA VAL A 472 -4.82 2.79 -19.92
C VAL A 472 -3.93 1.65 -20.38
N ALA A 473 -4.48 0.47 -20.68
CA ALA A 473 -3.73 -0.67 -21.23
C ALA A 473 -3.01 -0.36 -22.56
N THR A 474 -3.43 0.69 -23.26
CA THR A 474 -2.80 1.15 -24.51
C THR A 474 -1.76 2.24 -24.31
N PHE A 475 -1.61 2.74 -23.08
CA PHE A 475 -0.68 3.81 -22.77
C PHE A 475 0.75 3.28 -22.68
N ASP A 476 1.71 4.13 -23.02
CA ASP A 476 3.12 3.83 -22.85
C ASP A 476 3.49 3.96 -21.37
N SER A 477 3.90 2.85 -20.75
CA SER A 477 4.21 2.79 -19.31
C SER A 477 5.37 3.71 -18.91
N ASN A 478 6.14 4.22 -19.86
CA ASN A 478 7.29 5.10 -19.61
C ASN A 478 7.02 6.56 -20.00
N LYS A 479 5.75 6.94 -20.21
CA LYS A 479 5.36 8.30 -20.58
C LYS A 479 4.25 8.83 -19.72
N MET A 480 4.37 10.12 -19.38
CA MET A 480 3.27 10.92 -18.89
C MET A 480 2.19 10.98 -19.97
N THR A 481 1.03 10.37 -19.71
CA THR A 481 -0.04 10.22 -20.70
C THR A 481 -1.33 10.82 -20.18
N LEU A 482 -1.89 11.77 -20.93
CA LEU A 482 -3.14 12.43 -20.61
C LEU A 482 -4.29 11.41 -20.61
N VAL A 483 -4.99 11.29 -19.49
CA VAL A 483 -6.13 10.37 -19.33
C VAL A 483 -7.47 11.10 -19.38
N GLY A 484 -7.50 12.41 -19.10
CA GLY A 484 -8.74 13.19 -19.10
C GLY A 484 -8.57 14.64 -18.69
N TRP A 485 -9.70 15.28 -18.40
CA TRP A 485 -9.79 16.65 -17.91
C TRP A 485 -10.71 16.69 -16.67
N ALA A 486 -10.25 17.35 -15.60
CA ALA A 486 -11.02 17.56 -14.40
C ALA A 486 -12.10 18.63 -14.62
N ALA A 487 -13.13 18.63 -13.77
CA ALA A 487 -14.25 19.57 -13.86
C ALA A 487 -13.83 21.05 -13.76
N ASP A 488 -12.67 21.33 -13.16
CA ASP A 488 -12.08 22.66 -13.05
C ASP A 488 -11.14 23.03 -14.21
N GLY A 489 -11.08 22.19 -15.25
CA GLY A 489 -10.33 22.46 -16.49
C GLY A 489 -8.88 21.95 -16.50
N PHE A 490 -8.30 21.61 -15.34
CA PHE A 490 -6.94 21.10 -15.28
C PHE A 490 -6.82 19.68 -15.89
N PRO A 491 -5.68 19.35 -16.50
CA PRO A 491 -5.45 18.02 -17.07
C PRO A 491 -5.33 16.94 -16.00
N MET A 492 -5.71 15.72 -16.39
CA MET A 492 -5.54 14.51 -15.60
C MET A 492 -4.59 13.57 -16.34
N TYR A 493 -3.58 13.04 -15.65
CA TYR A 493 -2.61 12.08 -16.19
C TYR A 493 -2.72 10.73 -15.48
N TYR A 494 -2.46 9.64 -16.21
CA TYR A 494 -2.40 8.32 -15.59
C TYR A 494 -1.00 8.07 -15.00
N LYS A 495 -0.94 8.01 -13.67
CA LYS A 495 0.14 7.67 -12.71
C LYS A 495 1.60 8.05 -12.96
N MET A 496 2.02 8.35 -14.18
CA MET A 496 3.38 8.69 -14.57
C MET A 496 3.54 10.21 -14.67
N GLY A 497 4.67 10.73 -14.21
CA GLY A 497 5.07 12.13 -14.42
C GLY A 497 6.58 12.30 -14.30
N TYR A 498 7.09 13.50 -14.56
CA TYR A 498 8.54 13.76 -14.48
C TYR A 498 9.07 13.71 -13.03
N GLN A 499 10.22 13.07 -12.79
CA GLN A 499 10.86 13.02 -11.46
C GLN A 499 11.08 14.44 -10.91
N ASP A 500 11.69 15.30 -11.72
CA ASP A 500 11.71 16.73 -11.46
C ASP A 500 10.50 17.33 -12.18
N PRO A 501 9.46 17.78 -11.43
CA PRO A 501 8.23 18.26 -12.03
C PRO A 501 8.43 19.49 -12.93
N MET A 502 9.57 20.19 -12.85
CA MET A 502 9.85 21.38 -13.67
C MET A 502 10.77 21.11 -14.86
N ASN A 503 11.23 19.87 -15.03
CA ASN A 503 12.20 19.52 -16.07
C ASN A 503 11.66 18.38 -16.98
N PRO A 504 11.25 18.68 -18.22
CA PRO A 504 10.68 17.68 -19.11
C PRO A 504 11.73 16.69 -19.65
N ALA A 505 13.02 16.93 -19.39
CA ALA A 505 14.11 16.03 -19.71
C ALA A 505 14.47 15.08 -18.55
N SER A 506 13.85 15.22 -17.38
CA SER A 506 14.06 14.27 -16.28
C SER A 506 13.44 12.92 -16.61
N GLU A 507 13.81 11.89 -15.84
CA GLU A 507 13.16 10.59 -15.90
C GLU A 507 11.65 10.71 -15.68
N VAL A 508 10.87 9.84 -16.33
CA VAL A 508 9.44 9.70 -16.08
C VAL A 508 9.24 8.59 -15.05
N VAL A 509 8.54 8.93 -13.97
CA VAL A 509 8.41 8.14 -12.77
C VAL A 509 6.95 7.89 -12.44
N GLN A 510 6.65 6.75 -11.81
CA GLN A 510 5.32 6.56 -11.22
C GLN A 510 5.22 7.45 -9.97
N LEU A 511 4.21 8.32 -9.95
CA LEU A 511 3.94 9.27 -8.88
C LEU A 511 3.15 8.60 -7.76
N LYS A 512 3.53 8.92 -6.54
CA LYS A 512 2.96 8.36 -5.31
C LYS A 512 1.99 9.33 -4.63
N SER A 513 0.84 8.83 -4.23
CA SER A 513 -0.14 9.50 -3.37
C SER A 513 0.46 9.81 -2.00
N SER A 514 0.05 10.94 -1.43
CA SER A 514 0.38 11.32 -0.06
C SER A 514 -0.71 10.90 0.94
N TYR A 515 -1.66 10.05 0.54
CA TYR A 515 -2.64 9.46 1.45
C TYR A 515 -2.13 8.14 2.00
N VAL A 516 -2.30 7.95 3.31
CA VAL A 516 -1.97 6.70 3.99
C VAL A 516 -3.21 6.14 4.68
N LEU A 517 -3.28 4.82 4.75
CA LEU A 517 -4.27 4.14 5.58
C LEU A 517 -3.93 4.37 7.06
N LYS A 518 -4.90 4.86 7.83
CA LYS A 518 -4.80 5.04 9.28
C LYS A 518 -4.53 3.70 9.94
N ARG A 519 -3.89 3.75 11.11
CA ARG A 519 -3.60 2.57 11.93
C ARG A 519 -4.45 2.57 13.20
N GLY A 520 -4.66 1.38 13.75
CA GLY A 520 -5.51 1.19 14.94
C GLY A 520 -6.98 1.00 14.60
N GLU A 521 -7.83 1.36 15.55
CA GLU A 521 -9.27 1.06 15.53
C GLU A 521 -10.11 2.30 15.20
N ARG A 522 -11.18 2.11 14.42
CA ARG A 522 -12.20 3.13 14.21
C ARG A 522 -12.92 3.43 15.53
N PRO A 523 -13.28 4.69 15.79
CA PRO A 523 -13.82 5.11 17.08
C PRO A 523 -15.30 4.74 17.31
N GLY A 524 -15.97 4.11 16.33
CA GLY A 524 -17.40 3.82 16.41
C GLY A 524 -17.75 2.74 17.44
N ASP A 525 -19.05 2.58 17.67
CA ASP A 525 -19.65 1.57 18.55
C ASP A 525 -20.05 0.29 17.80
N GLY A 526 -19.90 0.27 16.47
CA GLY A 526 -20.33 -0.83 15.60
C GLY A 526 -21.84 -0.87 15.34
N ILE A 527 -22.61 0.10 15.86
CA ILE A 527 -24.07 0.21 15.72
C ILE A 527 -24.44 1.49 14.98
N SER A 528 -24.02 2.65 15.48
CA SER A 528 -24.27 3.97 14.90
C SER A 528 -23.13 4.46 14.01
N ALA A 529 -21.91 4.00 14.26
CA ALA A 529 -20.72 4.23 13.45
C ALA A 529 -19.86 2.94 13.38
N PRO A 530 -19.02 2.76 12.34
CA PRO A 530 -18.18 1.57 12.24
C PRO A 530 -17.09 1.58 13.32
N ASN A 531 -16.84 0.40 13.88
CA ASN A 531 -15.71 0.09 14.74
C ASN A 531 -14.78 -0.91 14.03
N GLY A 532 -13.77 -1.44 14.72
CA GLY A 532 -12.80 -2.35 14.12
C GLY A 532 -11.63 -1.60 13.46
N ALA A 533 -10.59 -2.34 13.06
CA ALA A 533 -9.41 -1.78 12.44
C ALA A 533 -9.72 -0.95 11.18
N TYR A 534 -8.95 0.12 10.97
CA TYR A 534 -8.95 0.84 9.69
C TYR A 534 -8.46 -0.11 8.59
N SER A 535 -9.37 -0.47 7.68
CA SER A 535 -9.12 -1.49 6.66
C SER A 535 -9.19 -0.96 5.23
N GLY A 536 -9.45 0.34 5.06
CA GLY A 536 -9.62 0.98 3.76
C GLY A 536 -11.06 0.92 3.25
N LYS A 537 -11.96 0.24 3.95
CA LYS A 537 -13.39 0.12 3.65
C LYS A 537 -14.11 1.47 3.52
N TYR A 538 -13.73 2.43 4.34
CA TYR A 538 -14.32 3.77 4.32
C TYR A 538 -13.28 4.79 3.89
N VAL A 539 -13.72 5.84 3.20
CA VAL A 539 -12.85 6.97 2.83
C VAL A 539 -12.12 7.54 4.05
N ARG A 540 -12.80 7.59 5.21
CA ARG A 540 -12.24 8.08 6.47
C ARG A 540 -11.15 7.22 7.07
N ASP A 541 -10.96 6.02 6.55
CA ASP A 541 -9.84 5.17 6.94
C ASP A 541 -8.52 5.73 6.42
N TYR A 542 -8.53 6.62 5.44
CA TYR A 542 -7.35 7.28 4.92
C TYR A 542 -7.15 8.68 5.52
N GLU A 543 -5.91 9.13 5.54
CA GLU A 543 -5.53 10.50 5.86
C GLU A 543 -4.38 10.98 4.97
N TYR A 544 -4.40 12.27 4.66
CA TYR A 544 -3.34 12.92 3.92
C TYR A 544 -2.17 13.29 4.86
N HIS A 545 -0.96 12.93 4.46
CA HIS A 545 0.29 13.30 5.13
C HIS A 545 1.18 14.05 4.15
N ILE A 546 1.41 15.32 4.44
CA ILE A 546 2.28 16.17 3.62
C ILE A 546 3.67 15.56 3.45
N GLY A 547 4.13 15.44 2.20
CA GLY A 547 5.45 14.92 1.87
C GLY A 547 5.65 13.41 2.06
N SER A 548 4.57 12.64 2.26
CA SER A 548 4.62 11.17 2.30
C SER A 548 4.63 10.51 0.90
N GLY A 549 4.24 11.27 -0.12
CA GLY A 549 4.34 10.96 -1.55
C GLY A 549 4.65 12.22 -2.38
N ASP A 550 4.44 12.12 -3.69
CA ASP A 550 4.71 13.17 -4.69
C ASP A 550 3.55 14.15 -4.89
N LEU A 551 2.36 13.76 -4.43
CA LEU A 551 1.09 14.42 -4.74
C LEU A 551 0.52 15.15 -3.52
N ASP A 552 -0.21 16.23 -3.78
CA ASP A 552 -0.86 17.04 -2.75
C ASP A 552 -2.20 16.45 -2.26
N GLU A 553 -2.91 17.19 -1.40
CA GLU A 553 -4.19 16.77 -0.83
C GLU A 553 -5.31 16.58 -1.87
N CYS A 554 -5.14 17.06 -3.10
CA CYS A 554 -6.05 16.78 -4.21
C CYS A 554 -5.44 15.77 -5.20
N ASN A 555 -4.49 14.95 -4.76
CA ASN A 555 -3.85 13.92 -5.58
C ASN A 555 -3.29 14.47 -6.91
N GLY A 556 -2.73 15.67 -6.87
CA GLY A 556 -2.10 16.30 -8.01
C GLY A 556 -0.82 17.03 -7.62
N ARG A 557 -0.22 17.71 -8.60
CA ARG A 557 0.94 18.58 -8.38
C ARG A 557 1.10 19.58 -9.52
N THR A 558 1.96 20.57 -9.31
CA THR A 558 2.34 21.51 -10.38
C THR A 558 3.61 21.03 -11.08
N GLY A 559 3.62 21.07 -12.41
CA GLY A 559 4.80 20.74 -13.20
C GLY A 559 4.56 20.85 -14.71
N VAL A 560 5.62 20.66 -15.49
CA VAL A 560 5.57 20.56 -16.94
C VAL A 560 4.92 19.25 -17.37
N THR A 561 4.23 19.29 -18.51
CA THR A 561 3.61 18.11 -19.11
C THR A 561 3.79 18.15 -20.64
N PRO A 562 3.55 17.05 -21.37
CA PRO A 562 3.65 17.06 -22.84
C PRO A 562 2.77 18.13 -23.50
N GLU A 563 1.56 18.34 -22.98
CA GLU A 563 0.60 19.33 -23.48
C GLU A 563 0.87 20.74 -22.95
N PHE A 564 1.49 20.86 -21.77
CA PHE A 564 1.76 22.13 -21.09
C PHE A 564 3.26 22.25 -20.73
N PRO A 565 4.14 22.50 -21.71
CA PRO A 565 5.59 22.57 -21.48
C PRO A 565 6.02 23.79 -20.64
N GLY A 566 5.15 24.78 -20.48
CA GLY A 566 5.35 25.93 -19.58
C GLY A 566 4.99 25.67 -18.12
N GLY A 567 4.48 24.46 -17.80
CA GLY A 567 3.99 24.12 -16.47
C GLY A 567 2.48 24.35 -16.32
N THR A 568 1.84 23.46 -15.58
CA THR A 568 0.45 23.59 -15.13
C THR A 568 0.26 22.80 -13.83
N TYR A 569 -0.83 23.07 -13.11
CA TYR A 569 -1.30 22.11 -12.12
C TYR A 569 -2.00 20.94 -12.83
N TYR A 570 -1.79 19.72 -12.38
CA TYR A 570 -2.46 18.55 -12.93
C TYR A 570 -2.79 17.52 -11.86
N TYR A 571 -3.86 16.78 -12.11
CA TYR A 571 -4.27 15.66 -11.27
C TYR A 571 -3.67 14.35 -11.76
N VAL A 572 -3.51 13.41 -10.85
CA VAL A 572 -3.07 12.06 -11.16
C VAL A 572 -4.20 11.07 -10.88
N VAL A 573 -4.48 10.24 -11.88
CA VAL A 573 -5.25 9.02 -11.71
C VAL A 573 -4.26 7.92 -11.34
N SER A 574 -4.34 7.42 -10.11
CA SER A 574 -3.40 6.46 -9.52
C SER A 574 -4.05 5.09 -9.31
N ASP A 575 -3.21 4.06 -9.14
CA ASP A 575 -3.66 2.70 -8.78
C ASP A 575 -3.83 2.52 -7.26
N GLU A 576 -3.47 3.55 -6.48
CA GLU A 576 -3.62 3.63 -5.02
C GLU A 576 -4.64 4.71 -4.62
N PHE A 577 -5.06 4.70 -3.35
CA PHE A 577 -6.00 5.69 -2.84
C PHE A 577 -5.39 7.11 -2.77
N PRO A 578 -6.14 8.15 -3.18
CA PRO A 578 -7.39 8.07 -3.92
C PRO A 578 -7.11 7.80 -5.41
N SER A 579 -7.75 6.81 -6.01
CA SER A 579 -7.47 6.46 -7.43
C SER A 579 -7.81 7.59 -8.40
N ALA A 580 -8.85 8.37 -8.09
CA ALA A 580 -9.09 9.66 -8.70
C ALA A 580 -9.40 10.69 -7.61
N SER A 581 -9.01 11.95 -7.84
CA SER A 581 -9.03 13.00 -6.82
C SER A 581 -10.42 13.25 -6.24
N ARG A 582 -10.42 13.67 -4.97
CA ARG A 582 -11.61 14.03 -4.18
C ARG A 582 -11.77 15.54 -4.01
N CYS A 583 -10.95 16.35 -4.68
CA CYS A 583 -11.06 17.80 -4.65
C CYS A 583 -10.49 18.50 -5.88
N PHE A 584 -10.82 19.78 -5.99
CA PHE A 584 -10.45 20.70 -7.04
C PHE A 584 -9.57 21.82 -6.46
N LYS A 585 -8.46 22.08 -7.15
CA LYS A 585 -7.56 23.21 -6.96
C LYS A 585 -7.94 24.39 -7.84
N GLY A 586 -8.76 24.21 -8.86
CA GLY A 586 -9.39 25.28 -9.63
C GLY A 586 -10.86 25.49 -9.27
N THR A 587 -11.60 26.17 -10.15
CA THR A 587 -13.05 26.37 -10.01
C THR A 587 -13.79 25.35 -10.90
N PRO A 588 -14.48 24.34 -10.32
CA PRO A 588 -15.19 23.34 -11.12
C PRO A 588 -16.37 23.95 -11.88
N SER A 589 -16.62 23.43 -13.08
CA SER A 589 -17.76 23.79 -13.92
C SER A 589 -19.07 23.23 -13.38
N ASP A 590 -20.13 24.04 -13.43
CA ASP A 590 -21.50 23.65 -13.07
C ASP A 590 -22.02 22.45 -13.90
N ASP A 591 -21.44 22.20 -15.08
CA ASP A 591 -21.80 21.03 -15.91
C ASP A 591 -21.51 19.68 -15.21
N PHE A 592 -20.72 19.70 -14.13
CA PHE A 592 -20.36 18.54 -13.31
C PHE A 592 -21.07 18.51 -11.96
N GLU A 593 -21.92 19.49 -11.63
CA GLU A 593 -22.66 19.53 -10.36
C GLU A 593 -23.72 18.42 -10.30
N ILE A 594 -23.72 17.65 -9.21
CA ILE A 594 -24.65 16.54 -8.99
C ILE A 594 -26.00 17.09 -8.51
N GLY A 595 -27.07 16.79 -9.25
CA GLY A 595 -28.42 17.28 -8.93
C GLY A 595 -28.72 18.69 -9.45
N GLY A 596 -27.72 19.40 -9.98
CA GLY A 596 -27.80 20.74 -10.58
C GLY A 596 -28.30 20.76 -12.02
N GLY A 597 -29.26 19.90 -12.38
CA GLY A 597 -29.83 19.85 -13.72
C GLY A 597 -30.64 21.12 -14.04
N ARG A 598 -30.00 22.19 -14.52
CA ARG A 598 -30.67 23.19 -15.35
C ARG A 598 -30.56 22.78 -16.81
N ASN A 599 -31.72 22.42 -17.39
CA ASN A 599 -31.94 22.33 -18.83
C ASN A 599 -31.25 23.47 -19.58
N ARG A 600 -30.11 23.19 -20.21
CA ARG A 600 -29.54 24.00 -21.29
C ARG A 600 -29.62 23.23 -22.60
N THR A 601 -30.82 22.81 -22.96
CA THR A 601 -31.17 22.60 -24.36
C THR A 601 -31.69 23.91 -24.93
N GLY A 602 -30.85 24.62 -25.69
CA GLY A 602 -31.30 25.55 -26.72
C GLY A 602 -30.96 27.04 -26.52
N GLN A 603 -30.25 27.55 -27.53
CA GLN A 603 -30.11 28.94 -27.97
C GLN A 603 -28.94 29.78 -27.44
N ASN A 604 -27.96 29.92 -28.34
CA ASN A 604 -27.01 31.02 -28.42
C ASN A 604 -27.73 32.38 -28.35
N GLN A 605 -27.28 33.27 -27.45
CA GLN A 605 -26.94 34.67 -27.78
C GLN A 605 -26.23 35.37 -26.60
N PRO A 606 -25.25 36.27 -26.86
CA PRO A 606 -24.47 36.92 -25.81
C PRO A 606 -25.09 38.25 -25.39
N GLN A 607 -25.32 38.50 -24.10
CA GLN A 607 -25.61 39.87 -23.65
C GLN A 607 -25.26 40.17 -22.17
N LYS A 608 -24.22 41.01 -22.04
CA LYS A 608 -24.02 42.21 -21.19
C LYS A 608 -24.48 42.22 -19.71
N LYS A 609 -23.48 42.52 -18.85
CA LYS A 609 -23.57 43.16 -17.52
C LYS A 609 -24.58 44.31 -17.48
N ASN A 610 -25.45 44.37 -16.45
CA ASN A 610 -25.40 45.27 -15.26
C ASN A 610 -26.72 45.21 -14.41
N PRO A 611 -26.86 45.82 -13.20
CA PRO A 611 -26.99 45.07 -11.93
C PRO A 611 -28.28 45.29 -11.10
N GLN A 612 -28.58 44.30 -10.21
CA GLN A 612 -29.31 44.34 -8.90
C GLN A 612 -30.75 44.93 -8.80
N PRO A 613 -31.53 44.72 -7.69
CA PRO A 613 -31.32 43.90 -6.47
C PRO A 613 -32.54 43.05 -5.96
N ALA A 614 -32.26 42.14 -5.01
CA ALA A 614 -33.08 41.62 -3.89
C ALA A 614 -34.43 40.92 -4.20
N GLU A 615 -34.87 39.82 -3.57
CA GLU A 615 -34.86 39.37 -2.16
C GLU A 615 -35.09 37.84 -2.06
N GLY A 616 -34.61 37.19 -0.99
CA GLY A 616 -34.99 35.80 -0.65
C GLY A 616 -34.03 35.08 0.29
N ARG A 617 -34.26 35.20 1.60
CA ARG A 617 -33.43 34.74 2.74
C ARG A 617 -33.26 33.22 2.87
N THR A 618 -32.04 32.79 3.28
CA THR A 618 -31.82 31.81 4.36
C THR A 618 -30.60 32.21 5.20
N SER A 619 -30.62 31.88 6.49
CA SER A 619 -29.84 32.51 7.57
C SER A 619 -28.37 32.09 7.67
N ASN A 620 -27.44 33.02 7.41
CA ASN A 620 -26.07 32.96 7.93
C ASN A 620 -26.04 33.50 9.37
N ARG A 621 -25.94 32.62 10.37
CA ARG A 621 -25.53 33.04 11.72
C ARG A 621 -24.01 33.12 11.74
N ALA A 622 -23.48 34.29 12.08
CA ALA A 622 -22.05 34.47 12.34
C ALA A 622 -21.63 33.52 13.49
N PRO A 623 -20.43 32.91 13.43
CA PRO A 623 -19.94 32.03 14.48
C PRO A 623 -19.91 32.77 15.83
N SER A 624 -20.27 32.06 16.91
CA SER A 624 -20.20 32.62 18.26
C SER A 624 -18.75 32.89 18.66
N PHE A 625 -18.49 33.81 19.58
CA PHE A 625 -17.12 34.07 20.05
C PHE A 625 -16.50 32.79 20.65
N THR A 626 -17.31 31.97 21.32
CA THR A 626 -16.91 30.65 21.83
C THR A 626 -16.44 29.70 20.73
N ASP A 627 -17.02 29.74 19.53
CA ASP A 627 -16.59 28.91 18.40
C ASP A 627 -15.31 29.44 17.73
N LEU A 628 -15.06 30.76 17.84
CA LEU A 628 -13.82 31.37 17.37
C LEU A 628 -12.65 31.05 18.31
N LEU A 629 -12.86 31.11 19.64
CA LEU A 629 -11.84 30.71 20.62
C LEU A 629 -11.37 29.27 20.40
N LYS A 630 -12.30 28.32 20.20
CA LYS A 630 -11.94 26.91 19.92
C LYS A 630 -11.04 26.71 18.71
N ARG A 631 -11.04 27.66 17.76
CA ARG A 631 -10.29 27.56 16.50
C ARG A 631 -8.99 28.35 16.51
N MET A 632 -8.92 29.42 17.30
CA MET A 632 -7.87 30.44 17.18
C MET A 632 -7.19 30.78 18.50
N ASP A 633 -7.76 30.44 19.67
CA ASP A 633 -7.11 30.64 20.98
C ASP A 633 -6.08 29.53 21.23
N PHE A 634 -4.92 29.64 20.58
CA PHE A 634 -3.86 28.62 20.64
C PHE A 634 -3.13 28.63 21.97
N ASN A 635 -3.06 29.79 22.63
CA ASN A 635 -2.41 29.96 23.93
C ASN A 635 -3.36 29.76 25.14
N GLN A 636 -4.67 29.58 24.89
CA GLN A 636 -5.74 29.35 25.88
C GLN A 636 -5.97 30.52 26.84
N ASP A 637 -5.74 31.76 26.41
CA ASP A 637 -5.91 32.97 27.22
C ASP A 637 -7.33 33.58 27.18
N LYS A 638 -8.26 32.92 26.46
CA LYS A 638 -9.66 33.32 26.23
C LYS A 638 -9.82 34.62 25.45
N LYS A 639 -8.79 35.04 24.74
CA LYS A 639 -8.81 36.13 23.76
C LYS A 639 -8.25 35.63 22.44
N ILE A 640 -8.33 36.47 21.41
CA ILE A 640 -7.73 36.16 20.10
C ILE A 640 -6.76 37.28 19.79
N SER A 641 -5.46 36.99 19.78
CA SER A 641 -4.43 37.96 19.37
C SER A 641 -4.35 38.15 17.85
N GLU A 642 -3.71 39.22 17.38
CA GLU A 642 -3.53 39.48 15.94
C GLU A 642 -2.79 38.33 15.22
N SER A 643 -1.86 37.69 15.92
CA SER A 643 -1.11 36.52 15.41
C SER A 643 -1.95 35.25 15.32
N GLU A 644 -2.97 35.14 16.16
CA GLU A 644 -3.87 34.00 16.26
C GLU A 644 -5.08 34.11 15.32
N ALA A 645 -5.44 35.34 14.94
CA ALA A 645 -6.53 35.58 14.02
C ALA A 645 -6.27 34.97 12.64
N GLN A 646 -7.29 34.30 12.09
CA GLN A 646 -7.25 33.65 10.78
C GLN A 646 -8.45 34.09 9.92
N GLY A 647 -8.30 34.01 8.59
CA GLY A 647 -9.34 34.38 7.61
C GLY A 647 -9.86 35.82 7.76
N ASN A 648 -11.18 36.01 7.59
CA ASN A 648 -11.83 37.33 7.64
C ASN A 648 -11.60 38.09 8.96
N LEU A 649 -11.33 37.39 10.07
CA LEU A 649 -11.04 38.03 11.36
C LEU A 649 -9.64 38.66 11.37
N LYS A 650 -8.66 38.04 10.68
CA LYS A 650 -7.31 38.59 10.51
C LYS A 650 -7.33 39.85 9.64
N GLU A 651 -8.05 39.80 8.52
CA GLU A 651 -8.16 40.93 7.59
C GLU A 651 -8.88 42.13 8.22
N ASN A 652 -9.77 41.89 9.17
CA ASN A 652 -10.53 42.93 9.87
C ASN A 652 -10.09 43.13 11.33
N PHE A 653 -8.93 42.60 11.73
CA PHE A 653 -8.52 42.55 13.13
C PHE A 653 -8.49 43.96 13.76
N LYS A 654 -7.84 44.91 13.08
CA LYS A 654 -7.73 46.32 13.52
C LYS A 654 -9.07 47.06 13.58
N ASN A 655 -10.09 46.59 12.87
CA ASN A 655 -11.43 47.16 12.92
C ASN A 655 -12.29 46.54 14.04
N ARG A 656 -11.86 45.38 14.58
CA ARG A 656 -12.55 44.60 15.60
C ARG A 656 -11.96 44.79 16.98
N ASP A 657 -10.64 44.92 17.09
CA ASP A 657 -9.90 45.39 18.26
C ASP A 657 -10.17 46.89 18.44
N ARG A 658 -11.16 47.21 19.26
CA ARG A 658 -11.67 48.58 19.42
C ARG A 658 -10.85 49.37 20.42
N ASN A 659 -10.33 48.69 21.45
CA ASN A 659 -9.50 49.32 22.47
C ASN A 659 -8.01 49.40 22.05
N LYS A 660 -7.64 48.76 20.93
CA LYS A 660 -6.30 48.70 20.35
C LYS A 660 -5.28 48.06 21.27
N ASP A 661 -5.71 47.09 22.07
CA ASP A 661 -4.84 46.35 23.00
C ASP A 661 -4.15 45.15 22.35
N GLY A 662 -4.46 44.86 21.08
CA GLY A 662 -3.89 43.75 20.31
C GLY A 662 -4.67 42.43 20.43
N TYR A 663 -5.82 42.44 21.10
CA TYR A 663 -6.66 41.28 21.34
C TYR A 663 -8.12 41.54 20.96
N ILE A 664 -8.83 40.49 20.52
CA ILE A 664 -10.28 40.52 20.36
C ILE A 664 -10.90 39.71 21.49
N THR A 665 -11.78 40.35 22.24
CA THR A 665 -12.53 39.77 23.35
C THR A 665 -14.01 39.55 23.03
N GLU A 666 -14.73 38.81 23.87
CA GLU A 666 -16.17 38.54 23.67
C GLU A 666 -16.98 39.85 23.61
N GLU A 667 -16.60 40.83 24.42
CA GLU A 667 -17.24 42.14 24.51
C GLU A 667 -17.16 42.89 23.18
N GLU A 668 -16.04 42.80 22.47
CA GLU A 668 -15.83 43.46 21.16
C GLU A 668 -16.52 42.74 20.00
N MET A 669 -16.96 41.50 20.23
CA MET A 669 -17.70 40.69 19.27
C MET A 669 -19.22 40.79 19.42
N THR A 670 -19.69 41.24 20.58
CA THR A 670 -21.12 41.55 20.77
C THR A 670 -21.49 42.88 20.12
N ARG A 671 -22.47 42.86 19.20
CA ARG A 671 -23.12 44.08 18.72
C ARG A 671 -23.94 44.69 19.86
N ASN A 672 -23.31 45.43 20.78
CA ASN A 672 -23.91 46.55 21.51
C ASN A 672 -22.95 47.10 22.59
N SER A 673 -22.13 48.06 22.18
CA SER A 673 -21.72 49.18 23.02
C SER A 673 -20.95 50.17 22.14
N ARG A 674 -21.59 51.30 21.86
CA ARG A 674 -20.90 52.53 21.45
C ARG A 674 -20.59 53.31 22.74
N PRO A 675 -19.49 54.08 22.82
CA PRO A 675 -19.49 55.31 23.60
C PRO A 675 -20.56 56.28 23.05
#